data_AF-A0A9P0FNX1-F1
#
_entry.id   AF-A0A9P0FNX1-F1
#
_cell.length_a   1.000
_cell.length_b   1.000
_cell.length_c   1.000
_cell.angle_alpha   90.00
_cell.angle_beta   90.00
_cell.angle_gamma   90.00
#
_symmetry.space_group_name_H-M   'P 1'
#
loop_
_entity.id
_entity.type
_entity.pdbx_description
1 polymer ?
#
loop_
_entity_poly.entity_id
_entity_poly.type
_entity_poly.pdbx_seq_one_letter_code
_entity_poly.pdbx_strand_id
1 'polypeptide(L)'
;MSDYSICIFAAILLISCVHCLKSNTTSSVIADQLRNCYNDTAIPGTLTPKTRSAATLNFFLDVLRELEDINKNTKDGYYISSDIIKRFRQDGIVYTGSGIGIPYTANYNDKNSVLQKKTLDTTERTLLLTGLTQKEQCTLHFLISTTSNGTLRGDESSTCGRSSRYTSRFVRQAELLYVDKESSSCPYQLGVVANKWGAVSVGSLLSGIAAGFKNQEVPELGNSLYANTLSGDLAETCLYNSKEMKGNEYVVGSTEGWDNTLSPKILYNNAKSSKITEFSLTNSRIRGSLDGFYLGSNIPNWRNKYSDIKISQIVDMYYSPRGVFNNSIRACNRKILETSYVSTGVLTNETALALVKLNSKIGAGSITLEEFTAVAANQISKFNSYVASLSDVSCDENDLPLQETATDILIYIDTKWTYKTAEAVVTYILDNIDVNKYNSNYTLINGNTGQVIINSTYRLSHLYEYYNASLHDNSASAFDFNTAVNSAEHLLSNKVTTRNIGGRSTVILFIPNSVPTASEKSFISQRKQILSNTLSSVQFLVLGAGAESDYTDILSNPSKQFAQLYNFDDSNSESIKTNVNKIVDVILNTPREIVNTNCPTSGNNIYAAPVYNVPSQGVSYFRLSPLFFYRGDSSKKLKIREMGTGRLYVCSSMSNDKPSNATDSCTILSSNETYYDLSSYCSGSYESCSSLYLSVEGWEARTMCKECRFPDSIKYQITLENVGCGASSSVALAASLFLVLLSLYNVFISL
;
A
#
# COMPACT_ATOMS: atom_id res chain seq x y z
N MET A 1 -56.67 1.91 -11.15
CA MET A 1 -55.20 1.94 -11.32
C MET A 1 -54.60 2.88 -10.26
N SER A 2 -55.08 2.84 -9.01
CA SER A 2 -54.86 1.88 -7.93
C SER A 2 -53.50 2.04 -7.25
N ASP A 3 -53.55 2.63 -6.06
CA ASP A 3 -52.52 2.76 -5.01
C ASP A 3 -51.71 1.49 -4.76
N TYR A 4 -52.19 0.34 -5.25
CA TYR A 4 -51.44 -0.91 -5.34
C TYR A 4 -50.08 -0.78 -6.05
N SER A 5 -49.96 0.02 -7.12
CA SER A 5 -48.68 0.18 -7.83
C SER A 5 -47.65 0.99 -7.03
N ILE A 6 -48.10 1.91 -6.18
CA ILE A 6 -47.21 2.73 -5.33
C ILE A 6 -46.73 1.90 -4.13
N CYS A 7 -47.59 1.08 -3.55
CA CYS A 7 -47.20 0.14 -2.50
C CYS A 7 -46.25 -0.97 -3.00
N ILE A 8 -46.42 -1.46 -4.24
CA ILE A 8 -45.50 -2.42 -4.84
C ILE A 8 -44.14 -1.76 -5.13
N PHE A 9 -44.10 -0.52 -5.62
CA PHE A 9 -42.83 0.19 -5.82
C PHE A 9 -42.11 0.51 -4.50
N ALA A 10 -42.84 0.89 -3.45
CA ALA A 10 -42.28 1.11 -2.12
C ALA A 10 -41.82 -0.20 -1.46
N ALA A 11 -42.54 -1.31 -1.66
CA ALA A 11 -42.13 -2.63 -1.21
C ALA A 11 -40.89 -3.12 -1.99
N ILE A 12 -40.78 -2.87 -3.30
CA ILE A 12 -39.61 -3.23 -4.11
C ILE A 12 -38.40 -2.35 -3.76
N LEU A 13 -38.59 -1.07 -3.42
CA LEU A 13 -37.53 -0.18 -2.89
C LEU A 13 -37.10 -0.54 -1.45
N LEU A 14 -38.02 -1.04 -0.62
CA LEU A 14 -37.69 -1.60 0.70
C LEU A 14 -37.03 -2.98 0.59
N ILE A 15 -37.39 -3.80 -0.39
CA ILE A 15 -36.78 -5.11 -0.65
C ILE A 15 -35.38 -4.96 -1.31
N SER A 16 -35.16 -3.93 -2.12
CA SER A 16 -33.81 -3.62 -2.64
C SER A 16 -32.88 -3.01 -1.57
N CYS A 17 -33.43 -2.46 -0.48
CA CYS A 17 -32.67 -1.96 0.67
C CYS A 17 -32.44 -3.03 1.77
N VAL A 18 -33.05 -4.22 1.66
CA VAL A 18 -32.98 -5.30 2.66
C VAL A 18 -32.37 -6.58 2.07
N HIS A 19 -31.19 -6.47 1.43
CA HIS A 19 -30.22 -7.56 1.50
C HIS A 19 -29.38 -7.42 2.77
N CYS A 20 -30.05 -7.38 3.92
CA CYS A 20 -29.46 -7.70 5.21
C CYS A 20 -29.30 -9.23 5.29
N LEU A 21 -28.47 -9.79 4.41
CA LEU A 21 -27.98 -11.15 4.59
C LEU A 21 -27.09 -11.12 5.83
N LYS A 22 -27.51 -11.82 6.89
CA LYS A 22 -26.66 -12.07 8.06
C LYS A 22 -25.36 -12.71 7.56
N SER A 23 -24.23 -12.08 7.83
CA SER A 23 -22.93 -12.64 7.46
C SER A 23 -22.63 -13.86 8.32
N ASN A 24 -22.77 -15.07 7.78
CA ASN A 24 -22.44 -16.31 8.48
C ASN A 24 -21.05 -16.84 8.08
N THR A 25 -20.01 -16.04 8.30
CA THR A 25 -18.61 -16.42 8.07
C THR A 25 -18.09 -17.46 9.08
N THR A 26 -18.90 -17.82 10.07
CA THR A 26 -18.56 -18.82 11.10
C THR A 26 -18.92 -20.25 10.70
N SER A 27 -19.56 -20.43 9.53
CA SER A 27 -19.96 -21.74 8.98
C SER A 27 -18.82 -22.43 8.23
N SER A 28 -18.99 -23.73 7.97
CA SER A 28 -18.19 -24.49 7.01
C SER A 28 -18.61 -24.24 5.56
N VAL A 29 -19.81 -23.70 5.34
CA VAL A 29 -20.28 -23.26 4.01
C VAL A 29 -19.83 -21.82 3.78
N ILE A 30 -19.44 -21.48 2.55
CA ILE A 30 -19.12 -20.09 2.18
C ILE A 30 -20.31 -19.19 2.49
N ALA A 31 -20.04 -18.11 3.23
CA ALA A 31 -21.06 -17.13 3.58
C ALA A 31 -21.68 -16.47 2.33
N ASP A 32 -22.98 -16.20 2.34
CA ASP A 32 -23.72 -15.80 1.14
C ASP A 32 -23.15 -14.53 0.48
N GLN A 33 -22.71 -13.55 1.27
CA GLN A 33 -22.09 -12.33 0.77
C GLN A 33 -20.73 -12.55 0.08
N LEU A 34 -20.06 -13.69 0.36
CA LEU A 34 -18.77 -14.06 -0.22
C LEU A 34 -18.90 -14.99 -1.43
N ARG A 35 -20.10 -15.55 -1.69
CA ARG A 35 -20.33 -16.50 -2.80
C ARG A 35 -19.88 -15.96 -4.15
N ASN A 36 -20.14 -14.69 -4.43
CA ASN A 36 -19.77 -14.07 -5.71
C ASN A 36 -18.25 -13.96 -5.90
N CYS A 37 -17.46 -13.92 -4.82
CA CYS A 37 -16.00 -13.94 -4.89
C CYS A 37 -15.45 -15.24 -5.47
N TYR A 38 -16.20 -16.33 -5.33
CA TYR A 38 -15.88 -17.68 -5.80
C TYR A 38 -16.68 -18.08 -7.05
N ASN A 39 -17.22 -17.09 -7.77
CA ASN A 39 -17.94 -17.29 -9.01
C ASN A 39 -17.40 -16.35 -10.11
N ASP A 40 -16.60 -16.90 -11.02
CA ASP A 40 -15.93 -16.12 -12.08
C ASP A 40 -16.93 -15.49 -13.08
N THR A 41 -18.13 -16.04 -13.20
CA THR A 41 -19.20 -15.43 -14.01
C THR A 41 -19.82 -14.20 -13.36
N ALA A 42 -19.77 -14.12 -12.03
CA ALA A 42 -20.27 -12.97 -11.27
C ALA A 42 -19.22 -11.86 -11.20
N ILE A 43 -17.96 -12.21 -10.92
CA ILE A 43 -16.86 -11.27 -10.83
C ILE A 43 -15.64 -11.86 -11.57
N PRO A 44 -15.40 -11.43 -12.82
CA PRO A 44 -14.30 -11.98 -13.61
C PRO A 44 -12.93 -11.77 -12.97
N GLY A 45 -12.12 -12.83 -12.97
CA GLY A 45 -10.72 -12.78 -12.54
C GLY A 45 -10.50 -12.86 -11.03
N THR A 46 -11.52 -13.16 -10.22
CA THR A 46 -11.36 -13.37 -8.77
C THR A 46 -11.10 -14.83 -8.39
N LEU A 47 -11.49 -15.78 -9.24
CA LEU A 47 -11.40 -17.20 -8.92
C LEU A 47 -9.93 -17.65 -8.78
N THR A 48 -9.12 -17.30 -9.77
CA THR A 48 -7.70 -17.69 -9.82
C THR A 48 -6.85 -16.72 -9.01
N PRO A 49 -6.05 -17.16 -8.02
CA PRO A 49 -5.22 -16.26 -7.23
C PRO A 49 -4.26 -15.37 -8.06
N LYS A 50 -3.72 -15.88 -9.16
CA LYS A 50 -2.80 -15.15 -10.05
C LYS A 50 -3.44 -13.94 -10.76
N THR A 51 -4.77 -13.88 -10.87
CA THR A 51 -5.50 -12.79 -11.52
C THR A 51 -6.08 -11.78 -10.53
N ARG A 52 -5.94 -12.04 -9.22
CA ARG A 52 -6.36 -11.12 -8.15
C ARG A 52 -5.40 -9.93 -8.04
N SER A 53 -5.81 -8.94 -7.26
CA SER A 53 -4.97 -7.82 -6.84
C SER A 53 -3.71 -8.30 -6.12
N ALA A 54 -2.65 -7.51 -6.21
CA ALA A 54 -1.44 -7.79 -5.44
C ALA A 54 -1.75 -7.80 -3.94
N ALA A 55 -1.23 -8.81 -3.27
CA ALA A 55 -1.32 -9.00 -1.84
C ALA A 55 -0.22 -8.18 -1.16
N THR A 56 -0.28 -6.85 -1.24
CA THR A 56 0.65 -5.94 -0.57
C THR A 56 -0.02 -5.23 0.61
N LEU A 57 0.79 -4.77 1.56
CA LEU A 57 0.28 -4.05 2.72
C LEU A 57 -0.37 -2.71 2.32
N ASN A 58 0.16 -1.98 1.34
CA ASN A 58 -0.45 -0.71 0.94
C ASN A 58 -1.82 -0.93 0.27
N PHE A 59 -1.99 -2.03 -0.47
CA PHE A 59 -3.29 -2.38 -1.01
C PHE A 59 -4.31 -2.67 0.11
N PHE A 60 -3.90 -3.40 1.14
CA PHE A 60 -4.73 -3.61 2.33
C PHE A 60 -5.08 -2.29 3.03
N LEU A 61 -4.10 -1.39 3.19
CA LEU A 61 -4.29 -0.07 3.80
C LEU A 61 -5.22 0.82 2.97
N ASP A 62 -5.16 0.77 1.63
CA ASP A 62 -6.04 1.53 0.74
C ASP A 62 -7.51 1.17 0.98
N VAL A 63 -7.84 -0.13 0.94
CA VAL A 63 -9.21 -0.62 1.17
C VAL A 63 -9.66 -0.37 2.62
N LEU A 64 -8.78 -0.53 3.60
CA LEU A 64 -9.08 -0.28 5.01
C LEU A 64 -9.37 1.20 5.28
N ARG A 65 -8.58 2.12 4.73
CA ARG A 65 -8.77 3.58 4.88
C ARG A 65 -10.10 4.03 4.28
N GLU A 66 -10.51 3.46 3.15
CA GLU A 66 -11.82 3.74 2.56
C GLU A 66 -12.96 3.27 3.48
N LEU A 67 -12.87 2.05 3.99
CA LEU A 67 -13.87 1.52 4.93
C LEU A 67 -14.00 2.39 6.18
N GLU A 68 -12.87 2.83 6.73
CA GLU A 68 -12.85 3.74 7.87
C GLU A 68 -13.46 5.10 7.56
N ASP A 69 -13.24 5.63 6.36
CA ASP A 69 -13.83 6.91 5.95
C ASP A 69 -15.34 6.82 5.73
N ILE A 70 -15.83 5.74 5.12
CA ILE A 70 -17.27 5.47 4.94
C ILE A 70 -17.97 5.37 6.31
N ASN A 71 -17.31 4.77 7.29
CA ASN A 71 -17.89 4.51 8.62
C ASN A 71 -17.44 5.51 9.71
N LYS A 72 -16.76 6.61 9.33
CA LYS A 72 -16.08 7.53 10.27
C LYS A 72 -16.97 8.14 11.36
N ASN A 73 -18.26 8.31 11.08
CA ASN A 73 -19.21 8.94 11.98
C ASN A 73 -20.02 7.94 12.83
N THR A 74 -19.91 6.65 12.54
CA THR A 74 -20.81 5.62 13.10
C THR A 74 -20.08 4.53 13.86
N LYS A 75 -18.77 4.36 13.62
CA LYS A 75 -17.97 3.27 14.21
C LYS A 75 -16.59 3.76 14.61
N ASP A 76 -16.11 3.26 15.74
CA ASP A 76 -14.72 3.41 16.19
C ASP A 76 -13.85 2.25 15.69
N GLY A 77 -12.55 2.26 16.03
CA GLY A 77 -11.61 1.22 15.64
C GLY A 77 -12.01 -0.19 16.12
N TYR A 78 -12.69 -0.32 17.26
CA TYR A 78 -13.19 -1.62 17.72
C TYR A 78 -14.28 -2.15 16.79
N TYR A 79 -15.32 -1.35 16.55
CA TYR A 79 -16.45 -1.79 15.73
C TYR A 79 -16.03 -2.04 14.28
N ILE A 80 -15.15 -1.21 13.72
CA ILE A 80 -14.64 -1.42 12.35
C ILE A 80 -13.86 -2.73 12.25
N SER A 81 -12.90 -2.98 13.16
CA SER A 81 -12.10 -4.22 13.12
C SER A 81 -12.97 -5.47 13.34
N SER A 82 -13.85 -5.45 14.34
CA SER A 82 -14.81 -6.53 14.61
C SER A 82 -15.71 -6.82 13.40
N ASP A 83 -16.28 -5.79 12.79
CA ASP A 83 -17.26 -5.96 11.73
C ASP A 83 -16.60 -6.39 10.41
N ILE A 84 -15.36 -5.95 10.14
CA ILE A 84 -14.56 -6.47 9.02
C ILE A 84 -14.33 -7.97 9.19
N ILE A 85 -13.89 -8.41 10.38
CA ILE A 85 -13.63 -9.83 10.67
C ILE A 85 -14.93 -10.65 10.48
N LYS A 86 -16.03 -10.22 11.09
CA LYS A 86 -17.32 -10.94 10.99
C LYS A 86 -17.84 -11.01 9.56
N ARG A 87 -17.65 -9.95 8.76
CA ARG A 87 -18.22 -9.88 7.42
C ARG A 87 -17.36 -10.54 6.35
N PHE A 88 -16.05 -10.42 6.48
CA PHE A 88 -15.11 -10.77 5.42
C PHE A 88 -14.09 -11.84 5.78
N ARG A 89 -13.89 -12.21 7.05
CA ARG A 89 -12.91 -13.24 7.41
C ARG A 89 -13.58 -14.62 7.54
N GLN A 90 -13.26 -15.50 6.60
CA GLN A 90 -13.65 -16.91 6.63
C GLN A 90 -12.47 -17.77 6.19
N ASP A 91 -11.78 -18.36 7.17
CA ASP A 91 -10.53 -19.09 6.95
C ASP A 91 -10.79 -20.49 6.36
N GLY A 92 -9.76 -21.09 5.76
CA GLY A 92 -9.76 -22.49 5.32
C GLY A 92 -10.65 -22.79 4.12
N ILE A 93 -10.94 -21.80 3.26
CA ILE A 93 -11.74 -22.02 2.04
C ILE A 93 -10.90 -22.73 0.98
N VAL A 94 -11.29 -23.97 0.65
CA VAL A 94 -10.61 -24.85 -0.30
C VAL A 94 -11.57 -25.33 -1.40
N TYR A 95 -11.01 -25.64 -2.57
CA TYR A 95 -11.75 -26.21 -3.69
C TYR A 95 -11.99 -27.70 -3.46
N THR A 96 -13.22 -28.18 -3.64
CA THR A 96 -13.61 -29.58 -3.38
C THR A 96 -13.95 -30.38 -4.64
N GLY A 97 -13.91 -29.76 -5.83
CA GLY A 97 -14.11 -30.44 -7.12
C GLY A 97 -15.48 -31.06 -7.37
N SER A 98 -16.39 -31.06 -6.40
CA SER A 98 -17.67 -31.77 -6.48
C SER A 98 -18.76 -31.07 -5.66
N GLY A 99 -19.90 -30.79 -6.31
CA GLY A 99 -21.11 -30.22 -5.69
C GLY A 99 -22.08 -29.57 -6.69
N ILE A 100 -23.39 -29.61 -6.39
CA ILE A 100 -24.39 -28.76 -7.05
C ILE A 100 -24.23 -27.36 -6.44
N GLY A 101 -23.57 -26.44 -7.15
CA GLY A 101 -23.30 -25.07 -6.69
C GLY A 101 -21.83 -24.66 -6.81
N ILE A 102 -21.39 -23.72 -5.97
CA ILE A 102 -20.00 -23.24 -5.93
C ILE A 102 -19.11 -24.33 -5.32
N PRO A 103 -18.06 -24.83 -6.01
CA PRO A 103 -17.26 -26.00 -5.61
C PRO A 103 -16.19 -25.68 -4.56
N TYR A 104 -16.55 -24.90 -3.54
CA TYR A 104 -15.65 -24.45 -2.48
C TYR A 104 -16.31 -24.58 -1.11
N THR A 105 -15.51 -24.95 -0.09
CA THR A 105 -15.97 -25.11 1.29
C THR A 105 -14.93 -24.57 2.27
N ALA A 106 -15.38 -24.04 3.41
CA ALA A 106 -14.51 -23.56 4.49
C ALA A 106 -14.18 -24.73 5.44
N ASN A 107 -13.26 -25.60 5.03
CA ASN A 107 -12.98 -26.88 5.70
C ASN A 107 -12.27 -26.70 7.06
N TYR A 108 -11.51 -25.61 7.23
CA TYR A 108 -10.65 -25.38 8.40
C TYR A 108 -10.93 -24.03 9.08
N ASN A 109 -12.21 -23.66 9.17
CA ASN A 109 -12.65 -22.38 9.76
C ASN A 109 -12.90 -22.47 11.28
N ASP A 110 -12.49 -23.55 11.93
CA ASP A 110 -12.92 -23.87 13.29
C ASP A 110 -12.48 -22.83 14.31
N LYS A 111 -11.20 -22.46 14.30
CA LYS A 111 -10.62 -21.44 15.18
C LYS A 111 -11.30 -20.10 14.99
N ASN A 112 -11.29 -19.56 13.78
CA ASN A 112 -11.90 -18.26 13.46
C ASN A 112 -13.37 -18.22 13.89
N SER A 113 -14.13 -19.28 13.63
CA SER A 113 -15.53 -19.38 14.05
C SER A 113 -15.72 -19.44 15.58
N VAL A 114 -14.83 -20.09 16.34
CA VAL A 114 -14.84 -20.05 17.81
C VAL A 114 -14.52 -18.65 18.32
N LEU A 115 -13.44 -18.05 17.81
CA LEU A 115 -13.00 -16.71 18.21
C LEU A 115 -14.09 -15.67 17.94
N GLN A 116 -14.65 -15.62 16.73
CA GLN A 116 -15.72 -14.66 16.40
C GLN A 116 -16.93 -14.80 17.33
N LYS A 117 -17.32 -16.03 17.70
CA LYS A 117 -18.47 -16.28 18.58
C LYS A 117 -18.21 -15.97 20.05
N LYS A 118 -16.95 -16.00 20.48
CA LYS A 118 -16.56 -15.94 21.90
C LYS A 118 -15.85 -14.66 22.29
N THR A 119 -15.12 -14.03 21.38
CA THR A 119 -14.29 -12.86 21.65
C THR A 119 -14.84 -11.57 21.06
N LEU A 120 -15.69 -11.64 20.04
CA LEU A 120 -16.31 -10.46 19.44
C LEU A 120 -17.73 -10.24 19.97
N ASP A 121 -18.17 -8.97 19.97
CA ASP A 121 -19.51 -8.58 20.39
C ASP A 121 -20.59 -9.29 19.55
N THR A 122 -21.64 -9.84 20.16
CA THR A 122 -22.74 -10.49 19.45
C THR A 122 -23.75 -9.50 18.85
N THR A 123 -23.65 -8.21 19.21
CA THR A 123 -24.56 -7.18 18.71
C THR A 123 -24.27 -6.89 17.24
N GLU A 124 -25.20 -7.29 16.35
CA GLU A 124 -25.10 -7.02 14.92
C GLU A 124 -25.25 -5.52 14.65
N ARG A 125 -24.17 -4.87 14.22
CA ARG A 125 -24.21 -3.50 13.68
C ARG A 125 -23.76 -3.55 12.23
N THR A 126 -24.58 -3.02 11.32
CA THR A 126 -24.29 -3.08 9.88
C THR A 126 -23.01 -2.31 9.54
N LEU A 127 -22.08 -2.95 8.83
CA LEU A 127 -20.93 -2.31 8.20
C LEU A 127 -21.37 -1.68 6.88
N LEU A 128 -21.20 -0.37 6.72
CA LEU A 128 -21.52 0.34 5.49
C LEU A 128 -20.44 0.08 4.44
N LEU A 129 -20.88 -0.25 3.22
CA LEU A 129 -20.01 -0.63 2.09
C LEU A 129 -20.26 0.20 0.83
N THR A 130 -21.04 1.27 0.90
CA THR A 130 -21.53 2.03 -0.26
C THR A 130 -20.43 2.67 -1.12
N GLY A 131 -19.18 2.71 -0.66
CA GLY A 131 -18.02 3.17 -1.42
C GLY A 131 -17.03 2.07 -1.83
N LEU A 132 -17.35 0.78 -1.62
CA LEU A 132 -16.52 -0.34 -2.07
C LEU A 132 -17.20 -1.13 -3.18
N THR A 133 -16.48 -1.38 -4.27
CA THR A 133 -16.93 -2.30 -5.33
C THR A 133 -16.99 -3.73 -4.80
N GLN A 134 -17.73 -4.61 -5.48
CA GLN A 134 -17.78 -6.02 -5.10
C GLN A 134 -16.41 -6.70 -5.21
N LYS A 135 -15.59 -6.28 -6.18
CA LYS A 135 -14.22 -6.77 -6.36
C LYS A 135 -13.31 -6.34 -5.20
N GLU A 136 -13.46 -5.11 -4.70
CA GLU A 136 -12.73 -4.63 -3.52
C GLU A 136 -13.15 -5.40 -2.25
N GLN A 137 -14.44 -5.68 -2.09
CA GLN A 137 -14.96 -6.51 -1.00
C GLN A 137 -14.37 -7.93 -1.03
N CYS A 138 -14.32 -8.55 -2.21
CA CYS A 138 -13.68 -9.85 -2.40
C CYS A 138 -12.17 -9.79 -2.14
N THR A 139 -11.52 -8.70 -2.55
CA THR A 139 -10.09 -8.52 -2.31
C THR A 139 -9.80 -8.43 -0.81
N LEU A 140 -10.58 -7.66 -0.06
CA LEU A 140 -10.46 -7.61 1.40
C LEU A 140 -10.62 -9.01 2.02
N HIS A 141 -11.63 -9.76 1.59
CA HIS A 141 -11.83 -11.14 2.02
C HIS A 141 -10.58 -12.02 1.76
N PHE A 142 -10.00 -11.96 0.56
CA PHE A 142 -8.82 -12.74 0.20
C PHE A 142 -7.53 -12.30 0.91
N LEU A 143 -7.43 -11.03 1.32
CA LEU A 143 -6.28 -10.52 2.07
C LEU A 143 -6.32 -10.96 3.54
N ILE A 144 -7.51 -11.05 4.16
CA ILE A 144 -7.64 -11.35 5.59
C ILE A 144 -7.99 -12.81 5.91
N SER A 145 -8.52 -13.56 4.95
CA SER A 145 -8.92 -14.95 5.16
C SER A 145 -7.77 -15.90 4.84
N THR A 146 -7.30 -16.61 5.85
CA THR A 146 -6.14 -17.49 5.70
C THR A 146 -6.57 -18.84 5.13
N THR A 147 -5.96 -19.24 4.02
CA THR A 147 -6.11 -20.56 3.43
C THR A 147 -4.74 -21.10 3.09
N SER A 148 -4.47 -22.33 3.50
CA SER A 148 -3.32 -23.11 3.05
C SER A 148 -3.79 -24.27 2.18
N ASN A 149 -3.07 -24.58 1.11
CA ASN A 149 -3.40 -25.68 0.22
C ASN A 149 -2.15 -26.52 -0.10
N GLY A 150 -2.20 -27.78 0.32
CA GLY A 150 -1.14 -28.78 0.11
C GLY A 150 -1.37 -29.71 -1.08
N THR A 151 -2.41 -29.52 -1.89
CA THR A 151 -2.70 -30.40 -3.04
C THR A 151 -1.63 -30.28 -4.13
N LEU A 152 -1.18 -31.43 -4.65
CA LEU A 152 -0.23 -31.49 -5.76
C LEU A 152 -0.75 -30.76 -7.01
N ARG A 153 0.05 -29.82 -7.55
CA ARG A 153 -0.37 -28.98 -8.69
C ARG A 153 0.09 -29.48 -10.07
N GLY A 154 1.01 -30.43 -10.10
CA GLY A 154 1.65 -30.89 -11.35
C GLY A 154 2.68 -29.94 -11.95
N ASP A 155 2.83 -28.71 -11.42
CA ASP A 155 3.83 -27.72 -11.84
C ASP A 155 5.01 -27.57 -10.85
N GLU A 156 5.10 -28.47 -9.86
CA GLU A 156 6.02 -28.41 -8.72
C GLU A 156 7.49 -28.24 -9.14
N SER A 157 7.91 -28.90 -10.23
CA SER A 157 9.29 -28.85 -10.78
C SER A 157 9.70 -27.44 -11.22
N SER A 158 8.73 -26.64 -11.66
CA SER A 158 8.96 -25.26 -12.07
C SER A 158 8.71 -24.27 -10.93
N THR A 159 7.65 -24.46 -10.14
CA THR A 159 7.17 -23.49 -9.16
C THR A 159 7.98 -23.53 -7.85
N CYS A 160 8.22 -24.71 -7.28
CA CYS A 160 8.90 -24.83 -5.97
C CYS A 160 10.40 -24.51 -6.03
N GLY A 161 11.05 -24.82 -7.15
CA GLY A 161 12.43 -24.41 -7.41
C GLY A 161 12.60 -22.91 -7.64
N ARG A 162 11.51 -22.18 -7.96
CA ARG A 162 11.51 -20.73 -8.22
C ARG A 162 11.14 -19.93 -6.98
N SER A 163 10.09 -20.29 -6.27
CA SER A 163 9.68 -19.65 -5.01
C SER A 163 10.81 -19.62 -3.99
N SER A 164 11.64 -20.67 -3.94
CA SER A 164 12.83 -20.72 -3.07
C SER A 164 13.93 -19.72 -3.44
N ARG A 165 13.98 -19.22 -4.67
CA ARG A 165 14.97 -18.20 -5.12
C ARG A 165 14.62 -16.80 -4.66
N TYR A 166 13.34 -16.52 -4.44
CA TYR A 166 12.85 -15.26 -3.90
C TYR A 166 13.07 -15.13 -2.39
N THR A 167 13.64 -16.16 -1.77
CA THR A 167 14.24 -16.10 -0.43
C THR A 167 15.69 -15.69 -0.61
N SER A 168 16.03 -14.43 -0.33
CA SER A 168 17.41 -13.94 -0.46
C SER A 168 18.39 -14.84 0.32
N ARG A 169 19.26 -15.52 -0.44
CA ARG A 169 20.47 -16.29 -0.06
C ARG A 169 20.60 -16.68 1.41
N PHE A 170 20.25 -17.91 1.81
CA PHE A 170 21.02 -18.68 2.80
C PHE A 170 20.80 -20.21 2.64
N VAL A 171 21.95 -20.90 2.49
CA VAL A 171 22.26 -22.34 2.55
C VAL A 171 21.64 -23.27 1.49
N ARG A 172 22.52 -23.77 0.61
CA ARG A 172 22.35 -25.00 -0.19
C ARG A 172 22.79 -26.19 0.67
N GLN A 173 21.92 -27.14 0.92
CA GLN A 173 22.30 -28.55 0.95
C GLN A 173 21.08 -29.42 0.62
N ALA A 174 21.31 -30.41 -0.23
CA ALA A 174 20.30 -31.28 -0.79
C ALA A 174 20.11 -32.50 0.12
N GLU A 175 18.85 -32.87 0.37
CA GLU A 175 18.52 -34.24 0.74
C GLU A 175 17.17 -34.60 0.11
N LEU A 176 17.25 -35.42 -0.93
CA LEU A 176 16.12 -36.11 -1.55
C LEU A 176 15.82 -37.34 -0.71
N LEU A 177 14.55 -37.58 -0.35
CA LEU A 177 14.00 -38.93 -0.20
C LEU A 177 12.46 -38.92 -0.07
N TYR A 178 11.84 -39.64 -1.01
CA TYR A 178 10.58 -40.40 -0.96
C TYR A 178 9.32 -39.75 -0.34
N VAL A 179 8.38 -39.29 -1.19
CA VAL A 179 6.99 -38.96 -0.81
C VAL A 179 6.06 -39.92 -1.54
N ASP A 180 5.30 -40.71 -0.77
CA ASP A 180 4.19 -41.50 -1.28
C ASP A 180 2.91 -40.63 -1.26
N LYS A 181 2.30 -40.49 -2.44
CA LYS A 181 0.99 -39.90 -2.83
C LYS A 181 0.61 -38.44 -2.47
N GLU A 182 0.38 -37.67 -3.55
CA GLU A 182 -0.56 -36.53 -3.73
C GLU A 182 -0.38 -35.22 -2.92
N SER A 183 0.72 -35.01 -2.19
CA SER A 183 1.02 -33.73 -1.54
C SER A 183 2.02 -32.86 -2.32
N SER A 184 1.79 -31.55 -2.32
CA SER A 184 2.66 -30.53 -2.93
C SER A 184 3.98 -30.42 -2.17
N SER A 185 5.10 -30.29 -2.91
CA SER A 185 6.42 -30.06 -2.32
C SER A 185 6.62 -28.60 -1.90
N CYS A 186 5.73 -27.70 -2.32
CA CYS A 186 5.62 -26.37 -1.76
C CYS A 186 4.15 -25.96 -1.65
N PRO A 187 3.47 -26.32 -0.55
CA PRO A 187 2.14 -25.85 -0.25
C PRO A 187 2.07 -24.33 -0.36
N TYR A 188 0.97 -23.78 -0.86
CA TYR A 188 0.80 -22.34 -0.93
C TYR A 188 -0.16 -21.83 0.13
N GLN A 189 -0.03 -20.55 0.45
CA GLN A 189 -0.79 -19.84 1.45
C GLN A 189 -1.36 -18.54 0.87
N LEU A 190 -2.62 -18.28 1.24
CA LEU A 190 -3.38 -17.06 0.95
C LEU A 190 -3.76 -16.38 2.27
N GLY A 191 -4.31 -15.16 2.22
CA GLY A 191 -4.59 -14.38 3.44
C GLY A 191 -3.35 -13.79 4.09
N VAL A 192 -2.32 -13.51 3.27
CA VAL A 192 -1.03 -12.95 3.66
C VAL A 192 -0.70 -11.78 2.76
N VAL A 193 -0.01 -10.78 3.29
CA VAL A 193 0.43 -9.61 2.51
C VAL A 193 1.94 -9.42 2.56
N ALA A 194 2.50 -8.91 1.48
CA ALA A 194 3.89 -8.52 1.34
C ALA A 194 4.15 -7.13 1.93
N ASN A 195 5.29 -6.98 2.61
CA ASN A 195 5.85 -5.70 3.03
C ASN A 195 7.38 -5.83 3.19
N LYS A 196 8.07 -4.71 3.44
CA LYS A 196 9.54 -4.63 3.61
C LYS A 196 10.09 -5.58 4.68
N TRP A 197 9.31 -5.86 5.73
CA TRP A 197 9.71 -6.65 6.90
C TRP A 197 9.22 -8.11 6.87
N GLY A 198 8.86 -8.61 5.68
CA GLY A 198 8.46 -9.99 5.44
C GLY A 198 6.94 -10.17 5.29
N ALA A 199 6.52 -11.33 4.76
CA ALA A 199 5.10 -11.64 4.61
C ALA A 199 4.40 -11.75 5.98
N VAL A 200 3.14 -11.30 6.06
CA VAL A 200 2.36 -11.26 7.31
C VAL A 200 0.91 -11.68 7.04
N SER A 201 0.35 -12.52 7.90
CA SER A 201 -1.11 -12.76 7.95
C SER A 201 -1.83 -11.57 8.59
N VAL A 202 -2.44 -10.72 7.75
CA VAL A 202 -3.18 -9.53 8.21
C VAL A 202 -4.51 -9.87 8.88
N GLY A 203 -5.05 -11.08 8.63
CA GLY A 203 -6.21 -11.58 9.36
C GLY A 203 -5.93 -11.69 10.86
N SER A 204 -4.84 -12.38 11.23
CA SER A 204 -4.41 -12.51 12.64
C SER A 204 -4.03 -11.15 13.25
N LEU A 205 -3.34 -10.30 12.48
CA LEU A 205 -3.02 -8.92 12.88
C LEU A 205 -4.29 -8.15 13.27
N LEU A 206 -5.32 -8.16 12.40
CA LEU A 206 -6.56 -7.43 12.62
C LEU A 206 -7.36 -8.01 13.80
N SER A 207 -7.35 -9.32 13.98
CA SER A 207 -7.97 -9.98 15.15
C SER A 207 -7.28 -9.59 16.46
N GLY A 208 -5.94 -9.48 16.48
CA GLY A 208 -5.19 -8.98 17.62
C GLY A 208 -5.52 -7.51 17.94
N ILE A 209 -5.63 -6.67 16.92
CA ILE A 209 -6.05 -5.26 17.07
C ILE A 209 -7.46 -5.18 17.65
N ALA A 210 -8.41 -5.95 17.12
CA ALA A 210 -9.80 -5.99 17.64
C ALA A 210 -9.83 -6.41 19.11
N ALA A 211 -9.06 -7.44 19.48
CA ALA A 211 -8.93 -7.89 20.86
C ALA A 211 -8.19 -6.88 21.75
N GLY A 212 -7.27 -6.07 21.22
CA GLY A 212 -6.62 -4.99 21.96
C GLY A 212 -7.56 -3.83 22.29
N PHE A 213 -8.47 -3.48 21.37
CA PHE A 213 -9.51 -2.49 21.63
C PHE A 213 -10.50 -2.93 22.71
N LYS A 214 -10.78 -4.24 22.80
CA LYS A 214 -11.67 -4.82 23.80
C LYS A 214 -11.11 -6.14 24.33
N ASN A 215 -10.09 -6.02 25.18
CA ASN A 215 -9.49 -7.18 25.83
C ASN A 215 -10.43 -7.71 26.91
N GLN A 216 -10.63 -9.03 26.94
CA GLN A 216 -11.51 -9.68 27.90
C GLN A 216 -11.04 -11.10 28.20
N GLU A 217 -11.30 -11.56 29.42
CA GLU A 217 -11.14 -12.96 29.81
C GLU A 217 -12.35 -13.77 29.39
N VAL A 218 -12.12 -14.85 28.63
CA VAL A 218 -13.18 -15.72 28.12
C VAL A 218 -13.11 -17.09 28.80
N PRO A 219 -14.20 -17.57 29.42
CA PRO A 219 -14.22 -18.88 30.07
C PRO A 219 -13.77 -20.00 29.13
N GLU A 220 -12.83 -20.83 29.62
CA GLU A 220 -12.22 -21.97 28.92
C GLU A 220 -11.45 -21.63 27.63
N LEU A 221 -11.30 -20.35 27.27
CA LEU A 221 -10.53 -19.90 26.12
C LEU A 221 -9.33 -19.02 26.55
N GLY A 222 -9.42 -18.40 27.72
CA GLY A 222 -8.40 -17.50 28.26
C GLY A 222 -8.58 -16.06 27.78
N ASN A 223 -7.49 -15.32 27.81
CA ASN A 223 -7.44 -13.92 27.43
C ASN A 223 -7.68 -13.76 25.93
N SER A 224 -8.60 -12.88 25.55
CA SER A 224 -9.02 -12.72 24.15
C SER A 224 -7.87 -12.26 23.24
N LEU A 225 -6.90 -11.49 23.74
CA LEU A 225 -5.75 -11.06 22.95
C LEU A 225 -4.85 -12.24 22.59
N TYR A 226 -4.52 -13.10 23.56
CA TYR A 226 -3.74 -14.32 23.30
C TYR A 226 -4.49 -15.25 22.35
N ALA A 227 -5.78 -15.49 22.62
CA ALA A 227 -6.61 -16.40 21.83
C ALA A 227 -6.76 -15.95 20.36
N ASN A 228 -6.85 -14.64 20.11
CA ASN A 228 -6.94 -14.08 18.74
C ASN A 228 -5.60 -14.02 18.00
N THR A 229 -4.50 -14.31 18.68
CA THR A 229 -3.14 -14.19 18.14
C THR A 229 -2.34 -15.47 18.40
N LEU A 230 -1.40 -15.46 19.35
CA LEU A 230 -0.41 -16.50 19.58
C LEU A 230 -1.04 -17.82 20.03
N SER A 231 -1.82 -17.83 21.12
CA SER A 231 -2.31 -19.08 21.70
C SER A 231 -3.31 -19.78 20.78
N GLY A 232 -4.13 -19.03 20.07
CA GLY A 232 -5.09 -19.59 19.09
C GLY A 232 -4.40 -20.25 17.89
N ASP A 233 -3.37 -19.62 17.34
CA ASP A 233 -2.60 -20.19 16.22
C ASP A 233 -1.79 -21.43 16.65
N LEU A 234 -1.15 -21.38 17.82
CA LEU A 234 -0.44 -22.53 18.39
C LEU A 234 -1.39 -23.72 18.61
N ALA A 235 -2.55 -23.47 19.23
CA ALA A 235 -3.54 -24.49 19.53
C ALA A 235 -4.18 -25.09 18.26
N GLU A 236 -4.48 -24.26 17.25
CA GLU A 236 -5.03 -24.74 15.98
C GLU A 236 -4.05 -25.66 15.24
N THR A 237 -2.79 -25.22 15.08
CA THR A 237 -1.76 -26.04 14.44
C THR A 237 -1.51 -27.34 15.21
N CYS A 238 -1.56 -27.29 16.54
CA CYS A 238 -1.48 -28.51 17.37
C CYS A 238 -2.56 -29.52 17.03
N LEU A 239 -3.82 -29.08 17.03
CA LEU A 239 -4.98 -29.97 16.94
C LEU A 239 -5.13 -30.58 15.54
N TYR A 240 -4.93 -29.80 14.48
CA TYR A 240 -4.98 -30.35 13.12
C TYR A 240 -3.84 -31.33 12.83
N ASN A 241 -2.61 -31.04 13.26
CA ASN A 241 -1.52 -32.01 13.13
C ASN A 241 -1.79 -33.30 13.92
N SER A 242 -2.39 -33.19 15.11
CA SER A 242 -2.77 -34.36 15.92
C SER A 242 -3.85 -35.19 15.24
N LYS A 243 -4.85 -34.54 14.63
CA LYS A 243 -5.98 -35.18 13.94
C LYS A 243 -5.56 -35.86 12.63
N GLU A 244 -4.84 -35.14 11.78
CA GLU A 244 -4.56 -35.56 10.41
C GLU A 244 -3.28 -36.41 10.30
N MET A 245 -2.28 -36.21 11.16
CA MET A 245 -0.94 -36.80 10.99
C MET A 245 -0.56 -37.89 12.02
N LYS A 246 -1.51 -38.38 12.84
CA LYS A 246 -1.36 -39.51 13.79
C LYS A 246 0.04 -39.67 14.40
N GLY A 247 0.52 -38.66 15.14
CA GLY A 247 1.75 -38.75 15.94
C GLY A 247 3.00 -38.06 15.36
N ASN A 248 2.88 -37.28 14.29
CA ASN A 248 4.01 -36.50 13.76
C ASN A 248 4.33 -35.23 14.56
N GLU A 249 5.58 -34.82 14.41
CA GLU A 249 6.20 -33.69 15.08
C GLU A 249 5.60 -32.34 14.63
N TYR A 250 5.16 -31.51 15.59
CA TYR A 250 4.75 -30.12 15.38
C TYR A 250 5.87 -29.32 14.68
N VAL A 251 5.57 -28.80 13.48
CA VAL A 251 6.50 -28.00 12.69
C VAL A 251 6.20 -26.50 12.88
N VAL A 252 7.17 -25.80 13.45
CA VAL A 252 7.18 -24.33 13.53
C VAL A 252 8.09 -23.80 12.44
N GLY A 253 7.57 -22.82 11.72
CA GLY A 253 8.30 -22.08 10.73
C GLY A 253 8.31 -22.74 9.35
N SER A 254 8.49 -21.89 8.34
CA SER A 254 8.59 -22.29 6.94
C SER A 254 9.59 -21.41 6.19
N THR A 255 10.14 -21.90 5.09
CA THR A 255 10.83 -21.03 4.13
C THR A 255 9.79 -20.49 3.16
N GLU A 256 9.50 -19.20 3.21
CA GLU A 256 8.42 -18.61 2.41
C GLU A 256 8.95 -17.82 1.22
N GLY A 257 8.31 -17.93 0.06
CA GLY A 257 8.65 -17.15 -1.13
C GLY A 257 7.44 -16.82 -1.98
N TRP A 258 7.35 -15.58 -2.47
CA TRP A 258 6.26 -15.12 -3.33
C TRP A 258 6.36 -15.70 -4.74
N ASP A 259 5.23 -15.75 -5.44
CA ASP A 259 5.15 -16.11 -6.86
C ASP A 259 5.83 -15.07 -7.76
N ASN A 260 5.79 -13.81 -7.36
CA ASN A 260 6.38 -12.67 -8.06
C ASN A 260 6.86 -11.61 -7.05
N THR A 261 7.99 -10.95 -7.31
CA THR A 261 8.52 -9.85 -6.49
C THR A 261 7.93 -8.48 -6.82
N LEU A 262 7.39 -8.29 -8.03
CA LEU A 262 6.82 -7.02 -8.49
C LEU A 262 5.34 -6.87 -8.13
N SER A 263 4.56 -7.95 -8.28
CA SER A 263 3.12 -8.01 -7.97
C SER A 263 2.84 -9.34 -7.26
N PRO A 264 3.16 -9.43 -5.96
CA PRO A 264 3.02 -10.65 -5.18
C PRO A 264 1.55 -11.01 -5.01
N LYS A 265 1.15 -12.26 -5.26
CA LYS A 265 -0.25 -12.72 -5.16
C LYS A 265 -0.41 -14.03 -4.42
N ILE A 266 0.60 -14.90 -4.51
CA ILE A 266 0.59 -16.22 -3.86
C ILE A 266 1.89 -16.38 -3.08
N LEU A 267 1.79 -16.80 -1.81
CA LEU A 267 2.96 -17.15 -1.01
C LEU A 267 3.14 -18.66 -1.01
N TYR A 268 4.32 -19.15 -1.38
CA TYR A 268 4.66 -20.56 -1.32
C TYR A 268 5.51 -20.87 -0.10
N ASN A 269 5.10 -21.90 0.65
CA ASN A 269 5.86 -22.48 1.74
C ASN A 269 6.75 -23.59 1.19
N ASN A 270 8.02 -23.27 0.96
CA ASN A 270 8.99 -24.25 0.48
C ASN A 270 9.29 -25.25 1.57
N ALA A 271 8.92 -26.51 1.31
CA ALA A 271 9.28 -27.65 2.13
C ALA A 271 10.78 -27.95 1.95
N LYS A 272 11.65 -27.20 2.64
CA LYS A 272 13.03 -27.67 2.89
C LYS A 272 13.04 -28.93 3.75
N SER A 273 11.92 -29.24 4.41
CA SER A 273 11.66 -30.45 5.18
C SER A 273 10.38 -31.09 4.68
N SER A 274 10.39 -32.41 4.45
CA SER A 274 9.23 -33.26 4.10
C SER A 274 8.09 -33.25 5.13
N LYS A 275 8.17 -32.40 6.16
CA LYS A 275 7.22 -32.27 7.27
C LYS A 275 6.30 -31.04 7.19
N ILE A 276 6.53 -30.10 6.26
CA ILE A 276 5.66 -28.91 6.14
C ILE A 276 4.35 -29.30 5.47
N THR A 277 3.23 -29.07 6.16
CA THR A 277 1.87 -29.28 5.67
C THR A 277 1.10 -27.97 5.62
N GLU A 278 -0.11 -27.99 5.08
CA GLU A 278 -1.06 -26.88 5.12
C GLU A 278 -1.41 -26.41 6.55
N PHE A 279 -1.18 -27.25 7.56
CA PHE A 279 -1.47 -26.95 8.96
C PHE A 279 -0.27 -26.38 9.73
N SER A 280 0.94 -26.42 9.16
CA SER A 280 2.15 -25.89 9.79
C SER A 280 1.99 -24.41 10.20
N LEU A 281 2.66 -24.04 11.30
CA LEU A 281 2.70 -22.65 11.74
C LEU A 281 3.77 -21.91 10.94
N THR A 282 3.37 -21.27 9.84
CA THR A 282 4.27 -20.60 8.88
C THR A 282 4.79 -19.25 9.38
N ASN A 283 5.88 -18.75 8.79
CA ASN A 283 6.52 -17.50 9.25
C ASN A 283 5.59 -16.29 9.15
N SER A 284 4.79 -16.23 8.10
CA SER A 284 3.78 -15.19 7.87
C SER A 284 2.69 -15.19 8.94
N ARG A 285 2.27 -16.37 9.42
CA ARG A 285 1.33 -16.50 10.54
C ARG A 285 1.98 -16.10 11.86
N ILE A 286 3.21 -16.56 12.11
CA ILE A 286 3.98 -16.18 13.31
C ILE A 286 4.11 -14.66 13.38
N ARG A 287 4.55 -14.01 12.30
CA ARG A 287 4.65 -12.54 12.23
C ARG A 287 3.30 -11.86 12.44
N GLY A 288 2.25 -12.31 11.74
CA GLY A 288 0.90 -11.74 11.89
C GLY A 288 0.36 -11.81 13.32
N SER A 289 0.60 -12.91 14.01
CA SER A 289 0.16 -13.10 15.39
C SER A 289 1.03 -12.35 16.41
N LEU A 290 2.35 -12.31 16.23
CA LEU A 290 3.22 -11.46 17.06
C LEU A 290 2.87 -9.97 16.89
N ASP A 291 2.75 -9.50 15.65
CA ASP A 291 2.43 -8.11 15.33
C ASP A 291 1.04 -7.74 15.87
N GLY A 292 0.04 -8.60 15.67
CA GLY A 292 -1.30 -8.43 16.27
C GLY A 292 -1.27 -8.36 17.79
N PHE A 293 -0.44 -9.19 18.44
CA PHE A 293 -0.29 -9.22 19.89
C PHE A 293 0.37 -7.95 20.43
N TYR A 294 1.45 -7.48 19.79
CA TYR A 294 2.16 -6.25 20.19
C TYR A 294 1.30 -5.01 20.01
N LEU A 295 0.64 -4.88 18.86
CA LEU A 295 -0.28 -3.77 18.63
C LEU A 295 -1.44 -3.83 19.62
N GLY A 296 -2.06 -5.00 19.77
CA GLY A 296 -3.18 -5.20 20.69
C GLY A 296 -2.84 -4.86 22.14
N SER A 297 -1.63 -5.19 22.60
CA SER A 297 -1.14 -4.89 23.95
C SER A 297 -0.98 -3.39 24.21
N ASN A 298 -0.73 -2.58 23.17
CA ASN A 298 -0.46 -1.14 23.31
C ASN A 298 -1.66 -0.25 22.98
N ILE A 299 -2.68 -0.76 22.29
CA ILE A 299 -3.90 -0.02 21.93
C ILE A 299 -4.55 0.72 23.13
N PRO A 300 -4.69 0.11 24.33
CA PRO A 300 -5.27 0.83 25.47
C PRO A 300 -4.53 2.13 25.81
N ASN A 301 -3.19 2.12 25.74
CA ASN A 301 -2.36 3.28 26.00
C ASN A 301 -2.50 4.35 24.91
N TRP A 302 -2.52 3.91 23.64
CA TRP A 302 -2.67 4.84 22.52
C TRP A 302 -4.04 5.49 22.48
N ARG A 303 -5.11 4.76 22.81
CA ARG A 303 -6.48 5.30 22.88
C ARG A 303 -6.62 6.36 23.96
N ASN A 304 -5.93 6.21 25.09
CA ASN A 304 -5.90 7.22 26.15
C ASN A 304 -5.26 8.53 25.67
N LYS A 305 -4.30 8.46 24.74
CA LYS A 305 -3.64 9.63 24.15
C LYS A 305 -4.39 10.19 22.93
N TYR A 306 -4.96 9.31 22.10
CA TYR A 306 -5.64 9.60 20.85
C TYR A 306 -6.97 8.84 20.80
N SER A 307 -8.05 9.47 21.25
CA SER A 307 -9.36 8.81 21.47
C SER A 307 -9.93 8.14 20.22
N ASP A 308 -9.67 8.74 19.05
CA ASP A 308 -10.25 8.36 17.76
C ASP A 308 -9.18 7.77 16.81
N ILE A 309 -8.18 7.08 17.36
CA ILE A 309 -7.13 6.45 16.56
C ILE A 309 -7.70 5.38 15.61
N LYS A 310 -7.34 5.48 14.33
CA LYS A 310 -7.78 4.54 13.29
C LYS A 310 -6.88 3.30 13.22
N ILE A 311 -7.42 2.17 12.77
CA ILE A 311 -6.66 0.93 12.58
C ILE A 311 -5.62 1.13 11.48
N SER A 312 -6.00 1.77 10.38
CA SER A 312 -5.07 2.05 9.28
C SER A 312 -3.87 2.87 9.73
N GLN A 313 -4.06 3.82 10.66
CA GLN A 313 -2.97 4.64 11.22
C GLN A 313 -2.00 3.81 12.03
N ILE A 314 -2.50 2.90 12.89
CA ILE A 314 -1.65 2.02 13.71
C ILE A 314 -0.83 1.09 12.81
N VAL A 315 -1.48 0.44 11.84
CA VAL A 315 -0.82 -0.51 10.93
C VAL A 315 0.21 0.20 10.06
N ASP A 316 -0.14 1.35 9.48
CA ASP A 316 0.76 2.17 8.65
C ASP A 316 2.00 2.62 9.44
N MET A 317 1.83 3.10 10.68
CA MET A 317 2.97 3.46 11.53
C MET A 317 3.84 2.26 11.91
N TYR A 318 3.24 1.11 12.24
CA TYR A 318 3.98 -0.08 12.68
C TYR A 318 4.89 -0.67 11.59
N TYR A 319 4.39 -0.65 10.36
CA TYR A 319 5.13 -1.02 9.14
C TYR A 319 5.69 0.23 8.46
N SER A 320 6.25 1.14 9.24
CA SER A 320 7.05 2.25 8.72
C SER A 320 8.38 2.32 9.48
N PRO A 321 9.42 2.96 8.92
CA PRO A 321 10.69 3.15 9.62
C PRO A 321 10.54 3.87 10.96
N ARG A 322 9.55 4.76 11.10
CA ARG A 322 9.33 5.57 12.31
C ARG A 322 8.74 4.79 13.49
N GLY A 323 7.99 3.71 13.24
CA GLY A 323 7.22 3.02 14.28
C GLY A 323 6.04 3.80 14.84
N VAL A 324 5.30 3.17 15.77
CA VAL A 324 4.07 3.73 16.36
C VAL A 324 4.41 4.76 17.42
N PHE A 325 4.32 6.05 17.07
CA PHE A 325 4.67 7.24 17.89
C PHE A 325 6.13 7.34 18.33
N ASN A 326 6.89 6.25 18.26
CA ASN A 326 8.31 6.15 18.50
C ASN A 326 8.90 4.96 17.73
N ASN A 327 10.23 4.88 17.69
CA ASN A 327 10.97 3.82 17.00
C ASN A 327 11.04 2.49 17.78
N SER A 328 10.40 2.38 18.95
CA SER A 328 10.46 1.17 19.79
C SER A 328 9.46 0.11 19.32
N ILE A 329 8.27 0.53 18.90
CA ILE A 329 7.20 -0.38 18.45
C ILE A 329 7.09 -0.33 16.92
N ARG A 330 7.83 -1.22 16.24
CA ARG A 330 7.85 -1.37 14.77
C ARG A 330 8.20 -2.79 14.35
N ALA A 331 7.81 -3.16 13.12
CA ALA A 331 7.92 -4.53 12.61
C ALA A 331 9.34 -5.14 12.63
N CYS A 332 10.40 -4.35 12.42
CA CYS A 332 11.78 -4.86 12.50
C CYS A 332 12.26 -5.13 13.94
N ASN A 333 11.54 -4.66 14.98
CA ASN A 333 11.87 -4.90 16.38
C ASN A 333 11.21 -6.16 16.97
N ARG A 334 10.58 -7.02 16.16
CA ARG A 334 9.79 -8.18 16.64
C ARG A 334 10.49 -9.04 17.69
N LYS A 335 11.79 -9.29 17.55
CA LYS A 335 12.58 -10.09 18.51
C LYS A 335 12.73 -9.40 19.88
N ILE A 336 12.96 -8.09 19.88
CA ILE A 336 13.05 -7.30 21.11
C ILE A 336 11.68 -7.24 21.79
N LEU A 337 10.62 -7.01 20.98
CA LEU A 337 9.25 -6.97 21.47
C LEU A 337 8.80 -8.32 22.04
N GLU A 338 9.24 -9.45 21.47
CA GLU A 338 8.91 -10.78 21.98
C GLU A 338 9.35 -10.94 23.43
N THR A 339 10.62 -10.64 23.71
CA THR A 339 11.17 -10.73 25.07
C THR A 339 10.54 -9.76 26.07
N SER A 340 9.93 -8.67 25.59
CA SER A 340 9.34 -7.62 26.43
C SER A 340 7.85 -7.86 26.72
N TYR A 341 7.12 -8.46 25.78
CA TYR A 341 5.66 -8.61 25.85
C TYR A 341 5.19 -10.04 26.09
N VAL A 342 5.99 -11.05 25.76
CA VAL A 342 5.58 -12.47 25.80
C VAL A 342 6.25 -13.19 26.96
N SER A 343 5.47 -13.55 27.98
CA SER A 343 5.92 -14.45 29.04
C SER A 343 5.64 -15.90 28.65
N THR A 344 6.67 -16.75 28.66
CA THR A 344 6.55 -18.18 28.33
C THR A 344 5.54 -18.91 29.22
N GLY A 345 5.51 -18.61 30.52
CA GLY A 345 4.58 -19.22 31.46
C GLY A 345 3.13 -18.86 31.16
N VAL A 346 2.86 -17.57 30.91
CA VAL A 346 1.52 -17.09 30.54
C VAL A 346 1.08 -17.69 29.21
N LEU A 347 1.94 -17.64 28.18
CA LEU A 347 1.63 -18.21 26.87
C LEU A 347 1.28 -19.71 26.97
N THR A 348 1.94 -20.45 27.85
CA THR A 348 1.69 -21.88 28.08
C THR A 348 0.31 -22.13 28.63
N ASN A 349 -0.07 -21.38 29.67
CA ASN A 349 -1.41 -21.47 30.24
C ASN A 349 -2.50 -21.07 29.22
N GLU A 350 -2.31 -19.95 28.53
CA GLU A 350 -3.27 -19.47 27.52
C GLU A 350 -3.43 -20.45 26.35
N THR A 351 -2.34 -21.11 25.94
CA THR A 351 -2.37 -22.13 24.88
C THR A 351 -3.09 -23.41 25.33
N ALA A 352 -2.90 -23.82 26.59
CA ALA A 352 -3.61 -24.97 27.14
C ALA A 352 -5.14 -24.73 27.18
N LEU A 353 -5.58 -23.52 27.57
CA LEU A 353 -6.99 -23.13 27.53
C LEU A 353 -7.54 -23.13 26.10
N ALA A 354 -6.80 -22.52 25.16
CA ALA A 354 -7.19 -22.51 23.75
C ALA A 354 -7.31 -23.93 23.17
N LEU A 355 -6.40 -24.85 23.53
CA LEU A 355 -6.46 -26.26 23.12
C LEU A 355 -7.75 -26.93 23.58
N VAL A 356 -8.12 -26.76 24.86
CA VAL A 356 -9.38 -27.32 25.40
C VAL A 356 -10.56 -26.81 24.59
N LYS A 357 -10.65 -25.49 24.34
CA LYS A 357 -11.81 -24.94 23.65
C LYS A 357 -11.90 -25.37 22.21
N LEU A 358 -10.78 -25.31 21.47
CA LEU A 358 -10.75 -25.63 20.05
C LEU A 358 -10.92 -27.13 19.80
N ASN A 359 -10.44 -28.00 20.70
CA ASN A 359 -10.60 -29.43 20.56
C ASN A 359 -12.08 -29.86 20.55
N SER A 360 -12.95 -29.17 21.30
CA SER A 360 -14.40 -29.42 21.29
C SER A 360 -15.05 -29.29 19.91
N LYS A 361 -14.36 -28.63 18.98
CA LYS A 361 -14.83 -28.37 17.62
C LYS A 361 -14.02 -29.12 16.56
N ILE A 362 -12.70 -29.12 16.67
CA ILE A 362 -11.81 -29.80 15.71
C ILE A 362 -11.89 -31.34 15.87
N GLY A 363 -12.08 -31.82 17.10
CA GLY A 363 -12.27 -33.24 17.41
C GLY A 363 -11.00 -34.07 17.28
N ALA A 364 -9.90 -33.67 17.92
CA ALA A 364 -8.63 -34.40 17.88
C ALA A 364 -8.53 -35.57 18.88
N GLY A 365 -9.54 -35.77 19.75
CA GLY A 365 -9.63 -36.86 20.72
C GLY A 365 -9.99 -36.40 22.14
N SER A 366 -10.22 -37.34 23.06
CA SER A 366 -10.45 -37.04 24.48
C SER A 366 -9.11 -36.90 25.20
N ILE A 367 -8.73 -35.67 25.55
CA ILE A 367 -7.45 -35.33 26.20
C ILE A 367 -7.77 -34.51 27.46
N THR A 368 -7.04 -34.76 28.55
CA THR A 368 -7.18 -34.03 29.82
C THR A 368 -6.47 -32.67 29.79
N LEU A 369 -6.82 -31.75 30.70
CA LEU A 369 -6.18 -30.44 30.79
C LEU A 369 -4.68 -30.53 31.14
N GLU A 370 -4.30 -31.51 31.95
CA GLU A 370 -2.90 -31.74 32.34
C GLU A 370 -2.04 -32.16 31.12
N GLU A 371 -2.57 -33.07 30.30
CA GLU A 371 -1.94 -33.47 29.04
C GLU A 371 -1.84 -32.29 28.06
N PHE A 372 -2.88 -31.46 27.95
CA PHE A 372 -2.81 -30.26 27.11
C PHE A 372 -1.76 -29.25 27.59
N THR A 373 -1.56 -29.13 28.90
CA THR A 373 -0.54 -28.23 29.46
C THR A 373 0.87 -28.72 29.10
N ALA A 374 1.11 -30.03 29.18
CA ALA A 374 2.38 -30.62 28.76
C ALA A 374 2.64 -30.47 27.25
N VAL A 375 1.60 -30.65 26.43
CA VAL A 375 1.67 -30.45 24.98
C VAL A 375 1.97 -28.98 24.64
N ALA A 376 1.27 -28.04 25.27
CA ALA A 376 1.49 -26.61 25.09
C ALA A 376 2.93 -26.22 25.46
N ALA A 377 3.45 -26.70 26.59
CA ALA A 377 4.82 -26.39 27.04
C ALA A 377 5.88 -26.86 26.02
N ASN A 378 5.72 -28.06 25.45
CA ASN A 378 6.62 -28.58 24.41
C ASN A 378 6.55 -27.70 23.13
N GLN A 379 5.34 -27.33 22.70
CA GLN A 379 5.17 -26.50 21.51
C GLN A 379 5.77 -25.11 21.67
N ILE A 380 5.59 -24.49 22.83
CA ILE A 380 6.10 -23.16 23.10
C ILE A 380 7.62 -23.16 23.17
N SER A 381 8.23 -24.22 23.71
CA SER A 381 9.70 -24.37 23.67
C SER A 381 10.22 -24.36 22.23
N LYS A 382 9.57 -25.09 21.31
CA LYS A 382 9.91 -25.07 19.88
C LYS A 382 9.64 -23.72 19.23
N PHE A 383 8.51 -23.10 19.57
CA PHE A 383 8.13 -21.79 19.08
C PHE A 383 9.14 -20.70 19.47
N ASN A 384 9.49 -20.59 20.75
CA ASN A 384 10.45 -19.61 21.25
C ASN A 384 11.83 -19.81 20.61
N SER A 385 12.27 -21.07 20.50
CA SER A 385 13.52 -21.42 19.81
C SER A 385 13.50 -20.97 18.35
N TYR A 386 12.36 -21.13 17.67
CA TYR A 386 12.19 -20.71 16.28
C TYR A 386 12.19 -19.18 16.15
N VAL A 387 11.42 -18.46 16.96
CA VAL A 387 11.30 -16.99 16.91
C VAL A 387 12.66 -16.32 17.11
N ALA A 388 13.51 -16.84 18.01
CA ALA A 388 14.88 -16.36 18.17
C ALA A 388 15.69 -16.44 16.86
N SER A 389 15.47 -17.48 16.06
CA SER A 389 16.13 -17.71 14.77
C SER A 389 15.42 -17.11 13.54
N LEU A 390 14.28 -16.42 13.72
CA LEU A 390 13.52 -15.85 12.62
C LEU A 390 14.37 -14.84 11.82
N SER A 391 14.42 -15.00 10.49
CA SER A 391 15.20 -14.15 9.59
C SER A 391 14.43 -12.89 9.22
N ASP A 392 14.30 -11.97 10.16
CA ASP A 392 13.69 -10.65 9.95
C ASP A 392 14.76 -9.60 9.59
N VAL A 393 14.35 -8.65 8.76
CA VAL A 393 15.18 -7.50 8.37
C VAL A 393 15.40 -6.62 9.62
N SER A 394 16.66 -6.34 9.95
CA SER A 394 17.02 -5.44 11.05
C SER A 394 16.52 -4.03 10.77
N CYS A 395 16.15 -3.29 11.83
CA CYS A 395 15.97 -1.86 11.69
C CYS A 395 17.35 -1.24 11.48
N ASP A 396 17.55 -0.48 10.41
CA ASP A 396 18.80 0.26 10.24
C ASP A 396 18.81 1.44 11.21
N GLU A 397 19.94 1.66 11.91
CA GLU A 397 20.12 2.86 12.76
C GLU A 397 20.09 4.16 11.94
N ASN A 398 20.32 4.05 10.62
CA ASN A 398 20.26 5.14 9.64
C ASN A 398 18.94 5.20 8.86
N ASP A 399 17.87 4.54 9.34
CA ASP A 399 16.54 4.66 8.72
C ASP A 399 16.20 6.16 8.57
N LEU A 400 16.18 6.62 7.31
CA LEU A 400 15.92 8.01 6.98
C LEU A 400 14.55 8.42 7.55
N PRO A 401 14.39 9.69 7.99
CA PRO A 401 13.10 10.19 8.45
C PRO A 401 12.03 9.92 7.40
N LEU A 402 10.80 9.62 7.85
CA LEU A 402 9.70 9.29 6.94
C LEU A 402 9.50 10.44 5.95
N GLN A 403 9.87 10.19 4.69
CA GLN A 403 9.70 11.16 3.61
C GLN A 403 8.38 10.88 2.90
N GLU A 404 7.46 11.84 2.95
CA GLU A 404 6.19 11.74 2.26
C GLU A 404 6.31 12.25 0.82
N THR A 405 6.38 11.31 -0.12
CA THR A 405 6.35 11.61 -1.56
C THR A 405 4.98 12.14 -1.96
N ALA A 406 4.97 13.28 -2.65
CA ALA A 406 3.75 13.91 -3.10
C ALA A 406 3.86 14.30 -4.56
N THR A 407 3.43 13.37 -5.39
CA THR A 407 3.58 13.43 -6.83
C THR A 407 2.26 13.11 -7.51
N ASP A 408 1.94 13.87 -8.55
CA ASP A 408 0.93 13.48 -9.53
C ASP A 408 1.63 12.79 -10.70
N ILE A 409 1.32 11.52 -10.94
CA ILE A 409 2.06 10.68 -11.89
C ILE A 409 1.18 10.37 -13.10
N LEU A 410 1.65 10.75 -14.28
CA LEU A 410 1.02 10.42 -15.56
C LEU A 410 1.78 9.25 -16.18
N ILE A 411 1.17 8.07 -16.19
CA ILE A 411 1.78 6.83 -16.68
C ILE A 411 1.25 6.56 -18.08
N TYR A 412 2.12 6.63 -19.09
CA TYR A 412 1.81 6.26 -20.46
C TYR A 412 2.33 4.87 -20.75
N ILE A 413 1.44 3.95 -21.09
CA ILE A 413 1.78 2.53 -21.27
C ILE A 413 1.71 2.10 -22.73
N ASP A 414 2.74 1.39 -23.17
CA ASP A 414 2.72 0.67 -24.45
C ASP A 414 2.05 -0.69 -24.27
N THR A 415 1.00 -0.93 -25.05
CA THR A 415 0.22 -2.18 -25.05
C THR A 415 0.86 -3.32 -25.85
N LYS A 416 2.05 -3.11 -26.43
CA LYS A 416 2.88 -4.20 -26.98
C LYS A 416 3.65 -4.99 -25.92
N TRP A 417 3.84 -4.43 -24.72
CA TRP A 417 4.28 -5.23 -23.57
C TRP A 417 3.25 -6.31 -23.28
N THR A 418 3.63 -7.44 -22.68
CA THR A 418 2.59 -8.37 -22.21
C THR A 418 1.82 -7.75 -21.03
N TYR A 419 0.52 -8.03 -20.91
CA TYR A 419 -0.28 -7.57 -19.77
C TYR A 419 0.37 -7.90 -18.42
N LYS A 420 0.96 -9.10 -18.28
CA LYS A 420 1.69 -9.53 -17.08
C LYS A 420 2.84 -8.56 -16.73
N THR A 421 3.58 -8.09 -17.72
CA THR A 421 4.69 -7.14 -17.54
C THR A 421 4.16 -5.77 -17.13
N ALA A 422 3.21 -5.27 -17.92
CA ALA A 422 2.60 -3.96 -17.73
C ALA A 422 1.95 -3.81 -16.34
N GLU A 423 1.11 -4.78 -15.95
CA GLU A 423 0.46 -4.78 -14.63
C GLU A 423 1.51 -4.88 -13.51
N ALA A 424 2.45 -5.81 -13.58
CA ALA A 424 3.41 -6.03 -12.50
C ALA A 424 4.29 -4.80 -12.24
N VAL A 425 4.78 -4.14 -13.31
CA VAL A 425 5.62 -2.95 -13.21
C VAL A 425 4.83 -1.76 -12.65
N VAL A 426 3.63 -1.50 -13.18
CA VAL A 426 2.81 -0.37 -12.70
C VAL A 426 2.40 -0.59 -11.26
N THR A 427 1.96 -1.80 -10.89
CA THR A 427 1.65 -2.17 -9.50
C THR A 427 2.85 -1.92 -8.59
N TYR A 428 4.04 -2.40 -8.96
CA TYR A 428 5.23 -2.23 -8.14
C TYR A 428 5.61 -0.76 -7.94
N ILE A 429 5.53 0.05 -8.99
CA ILE A 429 5.82 1.50 -8.90
C ILE A 429 4.83 2.16 -7.94
N LEU A 430 3.53 1.95 -8.15
CA LEU A 430 2.48 2.59 -7.34
C LEU A 430 2.52 2.15 -5.86
N ASP A 431 2.86 0.89 -5.61
CA ASP A 431 3.02 0.34 -4.25
C ASP A 431 4.24 0.92 -3.54
N ASN A 432 5.40 0.99 -4.20
CA ASN A 432 6.66 1.42 -3.55
C ASN A 432 6.81 2.94 -3.42
N ILE A 433 6.10 3.73 -4.23
CA ILE A 433 5.98 5.18 -4.01
C ILE A 433 4.87 5.54 -3.01
N ASP A 434 4.13 4.54 -2.52
CA ASP A 434 3.03 4.67 -1.57
C ASP A 434 1.97 5.69 -2.04
N VAL A 435 1.36 5.40 -3.19
CA VAL A 435 0.22 6.19 -3.66
C VAL A 435 -0.94 6.04 -2.68
N ASN A 436 -1.40 7.18 -2.16
CA ASN A 436 -2.49 7.23 -1.20
C ASN A 436 -3.17 8.62 -1.22
N LYS A 437 -4.37 8.68 -0.63
CA LYS A 437 -5.23 9.88 -0.63
C LYS A 437 -4.59 11.16 -0.09
N TYR A 438 -3.52 11.05 0.70
CA TYR A 438 -2.94 12.19 1.39
C TYR A 438 -2.00 12.98 0.47
N ASN A 439 -1.18 12.30 -0.32
CA ASN A 439 -0.04 12.95 -0.95
C ASN A 439 0.09 12.77 -2.45
N SER A 440 -0.30 11.62 -3.01
CA SER A 440 0.03 11.27 -4.40
C SER A 440 -1.16 10.70 -5.15
N ASN A 441 -1.27 11.06 -6.43
CA ASN A 441 -2.26 10.52 -7.36
C ASN A 441 -1.55 9.96 -8.59
N TYR A 442 -2.21 9.03 -9.29
CA TYR A 442 -1.76 8.57 -10.59
C TYR A 442 -2.89 8.60 -11.62
N THR A 443 -2.51 8.68 -12.89
CA THR A 443 -3.38 8.57 -14.05
C THR A 443 -2.73 7.57 -15.00
N LEU A 444 -3.49 6.58 -15.48
CA LEU A 444 -3.00 5.61 -16.47
C LEU A 444 -3.55 5.96 -17.85
N ILE A 445 -2.67 6.04 -18.85
CA ILE A 445 -2.96 6.57 -20.18
C ILE A 445 -2.40 5.60 -21.23
N ASN A 446 -3.14 5.39 -22.31
CA ASN A 446 -2.65 4.63 -23.45
C ASN A 446 -1.58 5.46 -24.19
N GLY A 447 -0.37 4.90 -24.33
CA GLY A 447 0.79 5.57 -24.94
C GLY A 447 0.71 5.76 -26.45
N ASN A 448 -0.21 5.09 -27.14
CA ASN A 448 -0.46 5.29 -28.58
C ASN A 448 -1.55 6.32 -28.83
N THR A 449 -2.71 6.17 -28.17
CA THR A 449 -3.90 6.99 -28.46
C THR A 449 -3.99 8.25 -27.60
N GLY A 450 -3.22 8.33 -26.52
CA GLY A 450 -3.29 9.42 -25.54
C GLY A 450 -4.57 9.42 -24.69
N GLN A 451 -5.42 8.40 -24.82
CA GLN A 451 -6.68 8.27 -24.07
C GLN A 451 -6.42 7.79 -22.63
N VAL A 452 -7.13 8.40 -21.68
CA VAL A 452 -7.06 8.03 -20.26
C VAL A 452 -7.76 6.68 -20.03
N ILE A 453 -7.01 5.70 -19.55
CA ILE A 453 -7.51 4.37 -19.15
C ILE A 453 -8.05 4.44 -17.73
N ILE A 454 -7.29 5.06 -16.82
CA ILE A 454 -7.69 5.28 -15.42
C ILE A 454 -7.57 6.77 -15.13
N ASN A 455 -8.70 7.38 -14.77
CA ASN A 455 -8.76 8.77 -14.33
C ASN A 455 -7.87 9.01 -13.10
N SER A 456 -7.47 10.26 -12.89
CA SER A 456 -6.61 10.61 -11.75
C SER A 456 -7.22 10.12 -10.44
N THR A 457 -6.52 9.23 -9.76
CA THR A 457 -6.98 8.57 -8.54
C THR A 457 -5.81 8.34 -7.59
N TYR A 458 -6.12 8.13 -6.32
CA TYR A 458 -5.18 7.71 -5.28
C TYR A 458 -5.40 6.25 -4.85
N ARG A 459 -6.38 5.56 -5.45
CA ARG A 459 -6.80 4.20 -5.09
C ARG A 459 -5.99 3.18 -5.88
N LEU A 460 -5.26 2.31 -5.19
CA LEU A 460 -4.50 1.23 -5.84
C LEU A 460 -5.44 0.17 -6.44
N SER A 461 -6.62 0.00 -5.84
CA SER A 461 -7.66 -0.93 -6.32
C SER A 461 -8.16 -0.62 -7.72
N HIS A 462 -8.15 0.66 -8.14
CA HIS A 462 -8.62 1.08 -9.45
C HIS A 462 -7.78 0.47 -10.59
N LEU A 463 -6.51 0.15 -10.34
CA LEU A 463 -5.69 -0.55 -11.33
C LEU A 463 -6.32 -1.90 -11.70
N TYR A 464 -6.73 -2.69 -10.72
CA TYR A 464 -7.32 -4.01 -10.97
C TYR A 464 -8.78 -3.95 -11.39
N GLU A 465 -9.50 -2.90 -11.02
CA GLU A 465 -10.89 -2.70 -11.42
C GLU A 465 -10.99 -2.37 -12.92
N TYR A 466 -10.16 -1.41 -13.38
CA TYR A 466 -10.34 -0.80 -14.71
C TYR A 466 -9.31 -1.25 -15.75
N TYR A 467 -8.15 -1.76 -15.34
CA TYR A 467 -7.11 -2.24 -16.26
C TYR A 467 -7.00 -3.77 -16.18
N ASN A 468 -7.45 -4.45 -17.24
CA ASN A 468 -7.48 -5.91 -17.34
C ASN A 468 -6.87 -6.40 -18.67
N ALA A 469 -6.61 -7.72 -18.74
CA ALA A 469 -5.97 -8.34 -19.89
C ALA A 469 -6.73 -8.10 -21.20
N SER A 470 -8.06 -8.22 -21.19
CA SER A 470 -8.87 -8.01 -22.40
C SER A 470 -8.77 -6.58 -22.92
N LEU A 471 -8.80 -5.57 -22.04
CA LEU A 471 -8.65 -4.17 -22.44
C LEU A 471 -7.25 -3.90 -22.99
N HIS A 472 -6.23 -4.49 -22.37
CA HIS A 472 -4.84 -4.38 -22.80
C HIS A 472 -4.63 -4.99 -24.19
N ASP A 473 -5.05 -6.23 -24.39
CA ASP A 473 -4.85 -6.98 -25.64
C ASP A 473 -5.63 -6.37 -26.81
N ASN A 474 -6.86 -5.87 -26.55
CA ASN A 474 -7.66 -5.19 -27.58
C ASN A 474 -7.09 -3.83 -28.00
N SER A 475 -6.19 -3.26 -27.20
CA SER A 475 -5.59 -1.94 -27.46
C SER A 475 -4.21 -2.03 -28.12
N ALA A 476 -3.77 -3.23 -28.55
CA ALA A 476 -2.42 -3.56 -29.03
C ALA A 476 -1.91 -2.63 -30.14
N SER A 477 -1.27 -1.54 -29.73
CA SER A 477 -0.76 -0.47 -30.57
C SER A 477 0.61 -0.04 -30.06
N ALA A 478 1.50 0.34 -30.98
CA ALA A 478 2.85 0.76 -30.66
C ALA A 478 2.84 2.13 -29.98
N PHE A 479 3.74 2.37 -29.02
CA PHE A 479 3.85 3.70 -28.41
C PHE A 479 4.10 4.80 -29.46
N ASP A 480 3.39 5.92 -29.34
CA ASP A 480 3.59 7.13 -30.15
C ASP A 480 3.99 8.28 -29.23
N PHE A 481 5.25 8.69 -29.33
CA PHE A 481 5.78 9.73 -28.46
C PHE A 481 5.15 11.10 -28.72
N ASN A 482 4.79 11.41 -29.97
CA ASN A 482 4.17 12.69 -30.29
C ASN A 482 2.79 12.78 -29.64
N THR A 483 1.99 11.72 -29.78
CA THR A 483 0.65 11.65 -29.18
C THR A 483 0.73 11.65 -27.65
N ALA A 484 1.67 10.91 -27.06
CA ALA A 484 1.88 10.89 -25.61
C ALA A 484 2.23 12.29 -25.05
N VAL A 485 3.18 13.00 -25.69
CA VAL A 485 3.58 14.35 -25.26
C VAL A 485 2.45 15.36 -25.45
N ASN A 486 1.75 15.34 -26.59
CA ASN A 486 0.61 16.22 -26.84
C ASN A 486 -0.51 16.02 -25.81
N SER A 487 -0.82 14.76 -25.49
CA SER A 487 -1.80 14.41 -24.44
C SER A 487 -1.34 14.93 -23.07
N ALA A 488 -0.05 14.76 -22.73
CA ALA A 488 0.50 15.24 -21.47
C ALA A 488 0.39 16.76 -21.35
N GLU A 489 0.70 17.49 -22.42
CA GLU A 489 0.58 18.95 -22.48
C GLU A 489 -0.87 19.40 -22.30
N HIS A 490 -1.82 18.73 -22.96
CA HIS A 490 -3.23 19.03 -22.79
C HIS A 490 -3.66 18.85 -21.31
N LEU A 491 -3.30 17.72 -20.69
CA LEU A 491 -3.62 17.45 -19.28
C LEU A 491 -2.96 18.46 -18.33
N LEU A 492 -1.71 18.83 -18.58
CA LEU A 492 -0.97 19.82 -17.80
C LEU A 492 -1.53 21.24 -17.98
N SER A 493 -1.94 21.61 -19.20
CA SER A 493 -2.53 22.93 -19.47
C SER A 493 -3.82 23.15 -18.68
N ASN A 494 -4.66 22.10 -18.56
CA ASN A 494 -5.86 22.14 -17.72
C ASN A 494 -5.52 22.31 -16.23
N LYS A 495 -4.39 21.76 -15.75
CA LYS A 495 -3.91 22.01 -14.38
C LYS A 495 -3.42 23.45 -14.18
N VAL A 496 -2.79 24.05 -15.19
CA VAL A 496 -2.35 25.46 -15.13
C VAL A 496 -3.55 26.42 -15.08
N THR A 497 -4.62 26.12 -15.84
CA THR A 497 -5.82 26.95 -15.87
C THR A 497 -6.68 26.78 -14.62
N THR A 498 -6.71 25.59 -14.03
CA THR A 498 -7.37 25.30 -12.74
C THR A 498 -6.41 25.56 -11.58
N ARG A 499 -6.08 26.85 -11.36
CA ARG A 499 -5.05 27.39 -10.46
C ARG A 499 -5.18 27.04 -8.96
N ASN A 500 -5.14 25.77 -8.60
CA ASN A 500 -4.92 25.34 -7.24
C ASN A 500 -3.42 25.26 -6.99
N ILE A 501 -2.94 26.00 -5.98
CA ILE A 501 -1.55 25.96 -5.51
C ILE A 501 -1.31 24.56 -4.91
N GLY A 502 -0.97 23.61 -5.78
CA GLY A 502 -0.87 22.20 -5.43
C GLY A 502 0.59 21.81 -5.32
N GLY A 503 1.12 21.83 -4.09
CA GLY A 503 2.51 21.47 -3.76
C GLY A 503 2.84 19.99 -3.97
N ARG A 504 2.47 19.44 -5.13
CA ARG A 504 2.80 18.11 -5.65
C ARG A 504 3.60 18.30 -6.92
N SER A 505 4.70 17.57 -7.06
CA SER A 505 5.46 17.54 -8.32
C SER A 505 4.71 16.71 -9.36
N THR A 506 4.82 17.06 -10.64
CA THR A 506 4.25 16.23 -11.71
C THR A 506 5.33 15.37 -12.35
N VAL A 507 5.11 14.07 -12.40
CA VAL A 507 5.99 13.11 -13.05
C VAL A 507 5.29 12.52 -14.26
N ILE A 508 5.94 12.57 -15.42
CA ILE A 508 5.50 11.89 -16.63
C ILE A 508 6.38 10.65 -16.79
N LEU A 509 5.77 9.47 -16.69
CA LEU A 509 6.44 8.19 -16.87
C LEU A 509 6.00 7.57 -18.20
N PHE A 510 6.96 7.41 -19.12
CA PHE A 510 6.75 6.66 -20.35
C PHE A 510 7.22 5.22 -20.18
N ILE A 511 6.38 4.26 -20.59
CA ILE A 511 6.70 2.83 -20.60
C ILE A 511 6.64 2.28 -22.04
N PRO A 512 7.56 2.71 -22.94
CA PRO A 512 7.51 2.35 -24.35
C PRO A 512 8.15 0.97 -24.63
N ASN A 513 7.59 0.21 -25.59
CA ASN A 513 8.20 -1.02 -26.09
C ASN A 513 9.13 -0.77 -27.30
N SER A 514 9.08 0.44 -27.88
CA SER A 514 9.93 0.89 -28.98
C SER A 514 10.75 2.13 -28.61
N VAL A 515 11.87 2.33 -29.30
CA VAL A 515 12.69 3.54 -29.17
C VAL A 515 12.15 4.67 -30.06
N PRO A 516 12.31 5.95 -29.67
CA PRO A 516 11.84 7.08 -30.46
C PRO A 516 12.62 7.24 -31.77
N THR A 517 11.91 7.53 -32.85
CA THR A 517 12.48 7.83 -34.17
C THR A 517 13.12 9.22 -34.21
N ALA A 518 13.93 9.49 -35.25
CA ALA A 518 14.62 10.78 -35.39
C ALA A 518 13.66 11.99 -35.48
N SER A 519 12.50 11.82 -36.13
CA SER A 519 11.48 12.87 -36.22
C SER A 519 10.85 13.15 -34.85
N GLU A 520 10.47 12.10 -34.12
CA GLU A 520 9.90 12.20 -32.76
C GLU A 520 10.89 12.86 -31.79
N LYS A 521 12.18 12.50 -31.84
CA LYS A 521 13.22 13.14 -31.02
C LYS A 521 13.27 14.65 -31.21
N SER A 522 13.18 15.12 -32.46
CA SER A 522 13.17 16.55 -32.77
C SER A 522 11.92 17.25 -32.22
N PHE A 523 10.75 16.60 -32.34
CA PHE A 523 9.48 17.12 -31.86
C PHE A 523 9.47 17.24 -30.33
N ILE A 524 9.87 16.17 -29.63
CA ILE A 524 9.89 16.12 -28.17
C ILE A 524 10.86 17.15 -27.59
N SER A 525 12.04 17.32 -28.20
CA SER A 525 13.03 18.31 -27.75
C SER A 525 12.47 19.73 -27.76
N GLN A 526 11.73 20.10 -28.81
CA GLN A 526 11.09 21.42 -28.91
C GLN A 526 9.98 21.59 -27.86
N ARG A 527 9.11 20.59 -27.71
CA ARG A 527 7.99 20.63 -26.75
C ARG A 527 8.46 20.61 -25.30
N LYS A 528 9.53 19.86 -24.99
CA LYS A 528 10.16 19.83 -23.66
C LYS A 528 10.64 21.20 -23.21
N GLN A 529 11.25 21.99 -24.10
CA GLN A 529 11.68 23.36 -23.76
C GLN A 529 10.48 24.25 -23.41
N ILE A 530 9.37 24.11 -24.14
CA ILE A 530 8.12 24.84 -23.86
C ILE A 530 7.55 24.42 -22.50
N LEU A 531 7.47 23.11 -22.23
CA LEU A 531 6.99 22.58 -20.96
C LEU A 531 7.87 23.04 -19.78
N SER A 532 9.19 22.96 -19.92
CA SER A 532 10.12 23.39 -18.88
C SER A 532 10.01 24.89 -18.56
N ASN A 533 9.70 25.71 -19.56
CA ASN A 533 9.51 27.15 -19.40
C ASN A 533 8.13 27.51 -18.83
N THR A 534 7.14 26.63 -18.99
CA THR A 534 5.76 26.84 -18.53
C THR A 534 5.54 26.23 -17.14
N LEU A 535 6.18 25.09 -16.86
CA LEU A 535 6.05 24.29 -15.64
C LEU A 535 7.42 23.70 -15.26
N SER A 536 8.12 24.33 -14.33
CA SER A 536 9.45 23.89 -13.89
C SER A 536 9.45 22.62 -13.01
N SER A 537 8.28 22.08 -12.65
CA SER A 537 8.10 20.84 -11.87
C SER A 537 8.01 19.57 -12.69
N VAL A 538 7.80 19.66 -14.01
CA VAL A 538 7.50 18.46 -14.81
C VAL A 538 8.78 17.65 -15.00
N GLN A 539 8.77 16.43 -14.48
CA GLN A 539 9.89 15.50 -14.62
C GLN A 539 9.51 14.35 -15.56
N PHE A 540 10.30 14.16 -16.61
CA PHE A 540 10.17 13.03 -17.52
C PHE A 540 11.01 11.85 -17.03
N LEU A 541 10.42 10.66 -17.06
CA LEU A 541 11.04 9.38 -16.75
C LEU A 541 10.69 8.38 -17.87
N VAL A 542 11.62 7.47 -18.17
CA VAL A 542 11.39 6.41 -19.15
C VAL A 542 11.76 5.07 -18.54
N LEU A 543 10.82 4.13 -18.57
CA LEU A 543 11.02 2.73 -18.25
C LEU A 543 10.67 1.88 -19.48
N GLY A 544 11.64 1.65 -20.37
CA GLY A 544 11.33 1.18 -21.72
C GLY A 544 12.41 0.34 -22.38
N ALA A 545 12.15 -0.07 -23.61
CA ALA A 545 13.12 -0.76 -24.45
C ALA A 545 14.29 0.17 -24.87
N GLY A 546 15.36 -0.39 -25.43
CA GLY A 546 16.53 0.38 -25.90
C GLY A 546 17.57 0.65 -24.82
N ALA A 547 18.43 1.62 -25.07
CA ALA A 547 19.53 2.05 -24.20
C ALA A 547 19.37 3.51 -23.77
N GLU A 548 20.13 3.93 -22.75
CA GLU A 548 20.11 5.30 -22.21
C GLU A 548 20.32 6.38 -23.29
N SER A 549 21.22 6.11 -24.24
CA SER A 549 21.54 7.00 -25.36
C SER A 549 20.37 7.27 -26.30
N ASP A 550 19.34 6.42 -26.31
CA ASP A 550 18.19 6.59 -27.18
C ASP A 550 17.25 7.70 -26.70
N TYR A 551 17.38 8.10 -25.43
CA TYR A 551 16.45 8.99 -24.73
C TYR A 551 17.07 10.32 -24.29
N THR A 552 18.26 10.67 -24.77
CA THR A 552 18.96 11.94 -24.42
C THR A 552 18.17 13.19 -24.81
N ASP A 553 17.34 13.09 -25.84
CA ASP A 553 16.47 14.18 -26.32
C ASP A 553 15.25 14.38 -25.42
N ILE A 554 14.81 13.33 -24.74
CA ILE A 554 13.64 13.32 -23.86
C ILE A 554 14.05 13.64 -22.42
N LEU A 555 15.10 13.01 -21.93
CA LEU A 555 15.52 13.04 -20.52
C LEU A 555 16.61 14.07 -20.29
N SER A 556 16.53 14.82 -19.19
CA SER A 556 17.56 15.83 -18.86
C SER A 556 18.78 15.19 -18.19
N ASN A 557 18.58 14.08 -17.48
CA ASN A 557 19.63 13.26 -16.92
C ASN A 557 19.29 11.77 -17.14
N PRO A 558 19.58 11.25 -18.35
CA PRO A 558 19.25 9.86 -18.72
C PRO A 558 19.77 8.82 -17.72
N SER A 559 20.99 9.00 -17.17
CA SER A 559 21.60 8.05 -16.23
C SER A 559 20.79 7.77 -14.97
N LYS A 560 19.96 8.73 -14.56
CA LYS A 560 19.02 8.60 -13.42
C LYS A 560 17.59 8.35 -13.89
N GLN A 561 17.18 8.95 -15.01
CA GLN A 561 15.78 9.03 -15.43
C GLN A 561 15.35 7.92 -16.40
N PHE A 562 16.29 7.13 -16.89
CA PHE A 562 16.05 5.96 -17.74
C PHE A 562 16.28 4.66 -16.98
N ALA A 563 15.39 3.70 -17.18
CA ALA A 563 15.61 2.32 -16.80
C ALA A 563 15.15 1.39 -17.92
N GLN A 564 15.92 0.33 -18.16
CA GLN A 564 15.60 -0.62 -19.22
C GLN A 564 14.52 -1.60 -18.75
N LEU A 565 13.53 -1.83 -19.60
CA LEU A 565 12.46 -2.79 -19.39
C LEU A 565 12.52 -3.93 -20.43
N TYR A 566 12.13 -5.12 -19.99
CA TYR A 566 11.96 -6.31 -20.82
C TYR A 566 10.63 -6.97 -20.48
N ASN A 567 10.16 -7.87 -21.35
CA ASN A 567 9.01 -8.69 -21.02
C ASN A 567 9.33 -9.52 -19.77
N PHE A 568 8.42 -9.43 -18.81
CA PHE A 568 8.53 -10.09 -17.53
C PHE A 568 8.51 -11.61 -17.71
N ASP A 569 9.57 -12.24 -17.24
CA ASP A 569 9.69 -13.68 -17.05
C ASP A 569 10.18 -13.93 -15.63
N ASP A 570 9.79 -15.04 -15.03
CA ASP A 570 10.16 -15.33 -13.64
C ASP A 570 11.70 -15.47 -13.47
N SER A 571 12.44 -15.66 -14.57
CA SER A 571 13.91 -15.70 -14.60
C SER A 571 14.59 -14.32 -14.51
N ASN A 572 13.89 -13.24 -14.89
CA ASN A 572 14.42 -11.87 -14.96
C ASN A 572 13.75 -10.91 -13.96
N SER A 573 12.90 -11.42 -13.07
CA SER A 573 12.16 -10.64 -12.08
C SER A 573 13.04 -9.75 -11.20
N GLU A 574 14.20 -10.24 -10.74
CA GLU A 574 15.11 -9.45 -9.88
C GLU A 574 15.83 -8.34 -10.64
N SER A 575 16.19 -8.56 -11.91
CA SER A 575 16.80 -7.51 -12.73
C SER A 575 15.78 -6.44 -13.10
N ILE A 576 14.54 -6.83 -13.43
CA ILE A 576 13.45 -5.89 -13.63
C ILE A 576 13.19 -5.10 -12.35
N LYS A 577 13.08 -5.76 -11.19
CA LYS A 577 12.91 -5.08 -9.90
C LYS A 577 14.01 -4.05 -9.64
N THR A 578 15.27 -4.40 -9.89
CA THR A 578 16.41 -3.49 -9.75
C THR A 578 16.29 -2.28 -10.69
N ASN A 579 15.86 -2.48 -11.93
CA ASN A 579 15.67 -1.40 -12.89
C ASN A 579 14.48 -0.50 -12.52
N VAL A 580 13.36 -1.09 -12.10
CA VAL A 580 12.17 -0.34 -11.66
C VAL A 580 12.46 0.47 -10.40
N ASN A 581 13.26 -0.08 -9.47
CA ASN A 581 13.69 0.63 -8.26
C ASN A 581 14.40 1.95 -8.59
N LYS A 582 15.20 2.03 -9.66
CA LYS A 582 15.82 3.30 -10.08
C LYS A 582 14.77 4.38 -10.35
N ILE A 583 13.66 4.01 -10.99
CA ILE A 583 12.56 4.93 -11.29
C ILE A 583 11.81 5.31 -10.01
N VAL A 584 11.52 4.32 -9.14
CA VAL A 584 10.90 4.56 -7.83
C VAL A 584 11.74 5.53 -7.00
N ASP A 585 13.05 5.30 -6.89
CA ASP A 585 13.96 6.14 -6.15
C ASP A 585 13.95 7.59 -6.67
N VAL A 586 13.88 7.77 -7.98
CA VAL A 586 13.80 9.12 -8.56
C VAL A 586 12.51 9.81 -8.15
N ILE A 587 11.36 9.13 -8.22
CA ILE A 587 10.06 9.67 -7.82
C ILE A 587 10.04 10.01 -6.32
N LEU A 588 10.55 9.11 -5.47
CA LEU A 588 10.66 9.32 -4.03
C LEU A 588 11.55 10.52 -3.69
N ASN A 589 12.57 10.80 -4.51
CA ASN A 589 13.49 11.90 -4.31
C ASN A 589 13.03 13.22 -4.95
N THR A 590 11.93 13.24 -5.70
CA THR A 590 11.40 14.47 -6.30
C THR A 590 10.78 15.36 -5.20
N PRO A 591 11.29 16.58 -4.97
CA PRO A 591 10.73 17.50 -3.98
C PRO A 591 9.41 18.10 -4.47
N ARG A 592 8.56 18.49 -3.52
CA ARG A 592 7.33 19.24 -3.78
C ARG A 592 7.66 20.58 -4.42
N GLU A 593 6.91 21.04 -5.41
CA GLU A 593 7.15 22.36 -6.00
C GLU A 593 6.30 23.44 -5.31
N ILE A 594 6.93 24.58 -5.00
CA ILE A 594 6.23 25.80 -4.59
C ILE A 594 6.05 26.66 -5.84
N VAL A 595 4.80 26.85 -6.26
CA VAL A 595 4.43 27.54 -7.51
C VAL A 595 3.72 28.86 -7.23
N ASN A 596 4.07 29.90 -7.98
CA ASN A 596 3.32 31.14 -8.05
C ASN A 596 2.34 31.08 -9.24
N THR A 597 1.07 30.82 -8.97
CA THR A 597 0.05 30.57 -10.01
C THR A 597 -0.42 31.83 -10.74
N ASN A 598 -0.23 33.02 -10.14
CA ASN A 598 -0.79 34.26 -10.68
C ASN A 598 0.23 35.14 -11.39
N CYS A 599 1.53 34.84 -11.25
CA CYS A 599 2.64 35.49 -11.97
C CYS A 599 2.43 37.00 -12.26
N PRO A 600 2.17 37.83 -11.23
CA PRO A 600 1.93 39.25 -11.42
C PRO A 600 3.22 39.93 -11.90
N THR A 601 3.08 40.97 -12.71
CA THR A 601 4.21 41.77 -13.18
C THR A 601 4.63 42.86 -12.18
N SER A 602 3.75 43.24 -11.24
CA SER A 602 4.02 44.15 -10.11
C SER A 602 2.88 44.12 -9.06
N GLY A 603 3.17 44.52 -7.81
CA GLY A 603 2.18 44.73 -6.74
C GLY A 603 2.38 43.91 -5.46
N ASN A 604 1.77 44.40 -4.36
CA ASN A 604 1.70 43.74 -3.04
C ASN A 604 0.84 42.47 -3.08
N ASN A 605 1.40 41.39 -3.60
CA ASN A 605 0.70 40.13 -3.76
C ASN A 605 1.09 39.12 -2.67
N ILE A 606 0.09 38.48 -2.06
CA ILE A 606 0.28 37.42 -1.07
C ILE A 606 -0.30 36.13 -1.64
N TYR A 607 0.54 35.11 -1.78
CA TYR A 607 0.17 33.78 -2.26
C TYR A 607 0.36 32.78 -1.14
N ALA A 608 -0.74 32.42 -0.49
CA ALA A 608 -0.73 31.40 0.55
C ALA A 608 -1.01 30.03 -0.07
N ALA A 609 -0.11 29.08 0.19
CA ALA A 609 -0.34 27.68 -0.13
C ALA A 609 -1.44 27.08 0.80
N PRO A 610 -2.04 25.94 0.41
CA PRO A 610 -2.87 25.17 1.32
C PRO A 610 -2.09 24.79 2.59
N VAL A 611 -2.81 24.49 3.66
CA VAL A 611 -2.23 23.98 4.90
C VAL A 611 -1.64 22.60 4.62
N TYR A 612 -0.36 22.45 4.94
CA TYR A 612 0.37 21.19 4.85
C TYR A 612 0.42 20.51 6.21
N ASN A 613 0.68 19.20 6.18
CA ASN A 613 0.89 18.38 7.35
C ASN A 613 2.25 17.69 7.22
N VAL A 614 2.98 17.56 8.33
CA VAL A 614 4.18 16.71 8.41
C VAL A 614 4.08 15.84 9.66
N PRO A 615 4.31 14.52 9.58
CA PRO A 615 4.35 13.67 10.76
C PRO A 615 5.47 14.04 11.71
N SER A 616 5.30 13.76 13.01
CA SER A 616 6.41 13.72 13.95
C SER A 616 7.47 12.73 13.44
N GLN A 617 8.76 13.10 13.47
CA GLN A 617 9.88 12.33 12.90
C GLN A 617 9.79 12.09 11.38
N GLY A 618 8.99 12.90 10.67
CA GLY A 618 8.91 12.91 9.22
C GLY A 618 9.43 14.22 8.64
N VAL A 619 9.72 14.21 7.34
CA VAL A 619 10.24 15.36 6.60
C VAL A 619 9.50 15.57 5.29
N SER A 620 9.27 16.84 4.94
CA SER A 620 8.77 17.27 3.63
C SER A 620 9.81 18.16 2.95
N TYR A 621 10.22 17.79 1.75
CA TYR A 621 11.14 18.58 0.92
C TYR A 621 10.37 19.39 -0.11
N PHE A 622 10.77 20.64 -0.27
CA PHE A 622 10.20 21.58 -1.23
C PHE A 622 11.30 22.21 -2.08
N ARG A 623 10.93 22.55 -3.31
CA ARG A 623 11.74 23.30 -4.26
C ARG A 623 10.93 24.50 -4.75
N LEU A 624 11.53 25.67 -4.67
CA LEU A 624 11.04 26.91 -5.26
C LEU A 624 11.94 27.27 -6.44
N SER A 625 11.38 27.18 -7.65
CA SER A 625 12.07 27.52 -8.89
C SER A 625 12.25 29.03 -9.04
N PRO A 626 13.41 29.52 -9.54
CA PRO A 626 13.63 30.94 -9.85
C PRO A 626 12.56 31.54 -10.73
N LEU A 627 11.94 30.71 -11.59
CA LEU A 627 10.83 31.11 -12.44
C LEU A 627 9.71 31.83 -11.66
N PHE A 628 9.49 31.49 -10.38
CA PHE A 628 8.37 31.99 -9.57
C PHE A 628 8.70 33.14 -8.62
N PHE A 629 9.98 33.46 -8.40
CA PHE A 629 10.40 34.52 -7.47
C PHE A 629 11.46 35.49 -8.02
N TYR A 630 11.91 35.29 -9.25
CA TYR A 630 12.93 36.12 -9.87
C TYR A 630 12.48 37.60 -9.97
N ARG A 631 11.25 37.88 -10.44
CA ARG A 631 10.67 39.24 -10.44
C ARG A 631 9.90 39.51 -9.14
N GLY A 632 9.46 40.74 -8.94
CA GLY A 632 8.70 41.19 -7.76
C GLY A 632 9.29 42.46 -7.16
N ASP A 633 8.77 42.87 -6.01
CA ASP A 633 9.22 44.08 -5.31
C ASP A 633 10.53 43.87 -4.53
N SER A 634 11.07 44.93 -3.94
CA SER A 634 12.26 44.87 -3.08
C SER A 634 12.04 44.07 -1.79
N SER A 635 10.80 43.82 -1.39
CA SER A 635 10.40 43.09 -0.16
C SER A 635 9.87 41.67 -0.43
N LYS A 636 10.46 40.96 -1.39
CA LYS A 636 10.13 39.55 -1.70
C LYS A 636 10.50 38.63 -0.54
N LYS A 637 9.56 37.82 -0.06
CA LYS A 637 9.84 36.87 1.02
C LYS A 637 9.03 35.58 0.92
N LEU A 638 9.66 34.49 1.35
CA LEU A 638 9.03 33.20 1.61
C LEU A 638 8.81 33.06 3.10
N LYS A 639 7.56 32.90 3.52
CA LYS A 639 7.15 32.81 4.93
C LYS A 639 6.64 31.40 5.23
N ILE A 640 7.06 30.85 6.37
CA ILE A 640 6.59 29.56 6.89
C ILE A 640 6.04 29.78 8.28
N ARG A 641 4.83 29.29 8.54
CA ARG A 641 4.12 29.45 9.81
C ARG A 641 3.66 28.10 10.36
N GLU A 642 3.99 27.82 11.62
CA GLU A 642 3.43 26.69 12.39
C GLU A 642 2.06 27.09 12.95
N MET A 643 1.07 26.18 12.87
CA MET A 643 -0.33 26.49 13.14
C MET A 643 -0.81 26.17 14.57
N GLY A 644 0.08 26.14 15.56
CA GLY A 644 -0.26 25.87 16.96
C GLY A 644 -0.49 24.39 17.30
N THR A 645 -0.10 23.49 16.41
CA THR A 645 -0.32 22.03 16.53
C THR A 645 0.90 21.26 17.01
N GLY A 646 2.09 21.86 16.97
CA GLY A 646 3.33 21.20 17.37
C GLY A 646 4.58 22.08 17.26
N ARG A 647 5.71 21.42 17.01
CA ARG A 647 7.03 22.04 16.80
C ARG A 647 7.67 21.49 15.53
N LEU A 648 8.30 22.37 14.76
CA LEU A 648 8.89 22.05 13.46
C LEU A 648 10.33 22.55 13.38
N TYR A 649 11.18 21.84 12.66
CA TYR A 649 12.43 22.40 12.14
C TYR A 649 12.22 22.82 10.69
N VAL A 650 12.70 24.02 10.34
CA VAL A 650 12.64 24.54 8.98
C VAL A 650 14.03 24.95 8.54
N CYS A 651 14.54 24.31 7.49
CA CYS A 651 15.86 24.55 6.94
C CYS A 651 15.74 25.01 5.48
N SER A 652 16.63 25.88 5.02
CA SER A 652 16.68 26.31 3.62
C SER A 652 18.10 26.29 3.08
N SER A 653 18.25 26.02 1.78
CA SER A 653 19.54 26.00 1.10
C SER A 653 19.39 26.29 -0.39
N MET A 654 20.42 26.89 -0.99
CA MET A 654 20.49 27.16 -2.45
C MET A 654 21.36 26.14 -3.20
N SER A 655 22.11 25.32 -2.46
CA SER A 655 23.05 24.34 -3.02
C SER A 655 22.69 22.90 -2.66
N ASN A 656 22.08 22.67 -1.50
CA ASN A 656 21.66 21.35 -1.05
C ASN A 656 20.18 21.13 -1.39
N ASP A 657 19.86 20.08 -2.13
CA ASP A 657 18.49 19.73 -2.51
C ASP A 657 17.68 19.11 -1.35
N LYS A 658 18.36 18.63 -0.31
CA LYS A 658 17.79 18.11 0.93
C LYS A 658 18.42 18.75 2.16
N PRO A 659 18.11 20.04 2.45
CA PRO A 659 18.63 20.70 3.63
C PRO A 659 18.15 20.01 4.90
N SER A 660 18.99 19.96 5.94
CA SER A 660 18.69 19.31 7.21
C SER A 660 19.44 20.01 8.34
N ASN A 661 19.06 19.73 9.59
CA ASN A 661 19.77 20.28 10.76
C ASN A 661 21.22 19.77 10.90
N ALA A 662 21.56 18.68 10.21
CA ALA A 662 22.93 18.18 10.15
C ALA A 662 23.78 18.88 9.09
N THR A 663 23.16 19.41 8.04
CA THR A 663 23.86 19.94 6.85
C THR A 663 23.78 21.46 6.71
N ASP A 664 22.71 22.08 7.23
CA ASP A 664 22.37 23.49 7.02
C ASP A 664 21.82 24.12 8.31
N SER A 665 21.76 25.45 8.36
CA SER A 665 21.21 26.18 9.51
C SER A 665 19.68 26.15 9.51
N CYS A 666 19.07 25.63 10.57
CA CYS A 666 17.62 25.48 10.69
C CYS A 666 17.03 26.38 11.78
N THR A 667 15.76 26.73 11.61
CA THR A 667 14.97 27.48 12.61
C THR A 667 13.93 26.57 13.23
N ILE A 668 13.76 26.67 14.55
CA ILE A 668 12.71 25.95 15.27
C ILE A 668 11.47 26.82 15.30
N LEU A 669 10.35 26.27 14.82
CA LEU A 669 9.04 26.91 14.92
C LEU A 669 8.18 26.25 16.00
N SER A 670 7.50 27.06 16.80
CA SER A 670 6.47 26.67 17.76
C SER A 670 5.47 27.81 17.90
N SER A 671 4.31 27.68 17.24
CA SER A 671 3.25 28.69 17.20
C SER A 671 3.71 30.07 16.73
N ASN A 672 4.76 30.09 15.91
CA ASN A 672 5.40 31.27 15.36
C ASN A 672 5.68 31.07 13.85
N GLU A 673 6.35 32.05 13.25
CA GLU A 673 6.67 32.09 11.84
C GLU A 673 8.13 32.49 11.62
N THR A 674 8.69 32.04 10.50
CA THR A 674 9.99 32.49 9.97
C THR A 674 9.82 32.99 8.55
N TYR A 675 10.74 33.82 8.08
CA TYR A 675 10.76 34.30 6.71
C TYR A 675 12.17 34.27 6.13
N TYR A 676 12.24 33.99 4.83
CA TYR A 676 13.46 34.06 4.03
C TYR A 676 13.30 35.19 3.01
N ASP A 677 14.22 36.13 3.03
CA ASP A 677 14.25 37.25 2.09
C ASP A 677 14.80 36.78 0.73
N LEU A 678 13.98 36.86 -0.33
CA LEU A 678 14.33 36.39 -1.67
C LEU A 678 14.91 37.50 -2.56
N SER A 679 15.07 38.72 -2.04
CA SER A 679 15.52 39.88 -2.82
C SER A 679 16.96 39.73 -3.32
N SER A 680 17.83 39.09 -2.54
CA SER A 680 19.27 38.95 -2.82
C SER A 680 19.67 37.64 -3.51
N TYR A 681 18.72 36.74 -3.75
CA TYR A 681 19.01 35.34 -4.15
C TYR A 681 19.38 35.17 -5.62
N CYS A 682 18.98 36.11 -6.50
CA CYS A 682 19.32 36.08 -7.92
C CYS A 682 19.90 37.43 -8.35
N SER A 683 21.11 37.44 -8.91
CA SER A 683 21.74 38.60 -9.56
C SER A 683 22.10 38.24 -11.00
N GLY A 684 21.30 38.67 -11.99
CA GLY A 684 21.53 38.31 -13.40
C GLY A 684 20.26 37.77 -14.06
N SER A 685 20.35 36.77 -14.95
CA SER A 685 19.20 36.13 -15.59
C SER A 685 18.52 35.09 -14.67
N TYR A 686 17.24 34.79 -14.91
CA TYR A 686 16.53 33.73 -14.17
C TYR A 686 17.10 32.33 -14.46
N GLU A 687 17.66 32.10 -15.66
CA GLU A 687 18.22 30.80 -16.09
C GLU A 687 19.54 30.47 -15.38
N SER A 688 20.30 31.48 -14.98
CA SER A 688 21.53 31.33 -14.21
C SER A 688 21.31 31.25 -12.69
N CYS A 689 20.07 31.46 -12.23
CA CYS A 689 19.76 31.42 -10.80
C CYS A 689 19.49 29.99 -10.33
N SER A 690 19.97 29.65 -9.13
CA SER A 690 19.74 28.34 -8.52
C SER A 690 18.36 28.29 -7.84
N SER A 691 17.78 27.09 -7.76
CA SER A 691 16.51 26.90 -7.05
C SER A 691 16.72 26.98 -5.54
N LEU A 692 15.71 27.49 -4.82
CA LEU A 692 15.69 27.44 -3.36
C LEU A 692 15.08 26.12 -2.91
N TYR A 693 15.79 25.39 -2.07
CA TYR A 693 15.34 24.16 -1.45
C TYR A 693 15.00 24.41 0.02
N LEU A 694 13.94 23.77 0.48
CA LEU A 694 13.41 23.90 1.84
C LEU A 694 13.09 22.51 2.38
N SER A 695 13.40 22.27 3.64
CA SER A 695 12.89 21.11 4.37
C SER A 695 12.08 21.56 5.58
N VAL A 696 10.97 20.86 5.81
CA VAL A 696 10.12 21.02 6.99
C VAL A 696 10.04 19.67 7.69
N GLU A 697 10.64 19.58 8.86
CA GLU A 697 10.72 18.35 9.66
C GLU A 697 9.85 18.48 10.91
N GLY A 698 9.03 17.45 11.16
CA GLY A 698 8.17 17.39 12.34
C GLY A 698 8.94 16.93 13.56
N TRP A 699 8.98 17.74 14.62
CA TRP A 699 9.67 17.35 15.86
C TRP A 699 8.74 16.72 16.87
N GLU A 700 7.72 17.46 17.31
CA GLU A 700 6.83 17.05 18.39
C GLU A 700 5.42 17.60 18.14
N ALA A 701 4.43 16.70 18.06
CA ALA A 701 3.03 17.07 17.99
C ALA A 701 2.44 17.34 19.39
N ARG A 702 1.74 18.46 19.54
CA ARG A 702 1.04 18.85 20.78
C ARG A 702 -0.45 18.56 20.74
N THR A 703 -1.03 18.49 19.55
CA THR A 703 -2.46 18.24 19.34
C THR A 703 -2.68 17.09 18.38
N MET A 704 -3.75 16.32 18.57
CA MET A 704 -4.14 15.26 17.64
C MET A 704 -4.64 15.84 16.30
N CYS A 705 -4.13 15.32 15.18
CA CYS A 705 -4.71 15.56 13.88
C CYS A 705 -5.80 14.53 13.54
N LYS A 706 -7.02 15.01 13.28
CA LYS A 706 -8.19 14.17 12.95
C LYS A 706 -8.28 13.76 11.47
N GLU A 707 -7.82 14.61 10.56
CA GLU A 707 -7.90 14.42 9.10
C GLU A 707 -6.51 14.25 8.45
N CYS A 708 -5.58 13.63 9.17
CA CYS A 708 -4.22 13.37 8.68
C CYS A 708 -3.96 11.88 8.49
N ARG A 709 -2.90 11.58 7.74
CA ARG A 709 -2.34 10.22 7.64
C ARG A 709 -1.95 9.69 9.02
N PHE A 710 -1.35 10.52 9.85
CA PHE A 710 -0.96 10.16 11.20
C PHE A 710 -1.60 11.10 12.23
N PRO A 711 -2.01 10.59 13.41
CA PRO A 711 -2.66 11.42 14.41
C PRO A 711 -1.70 12.40 15.09
N ASP A 712 -0.39 12.23 14.91
CA ASP A 712 0.66 13.14 15.38
C ASP A 712 1.28 13.99 14.26
N SER A 713 0.51 14.27 13.20
CA SER A 713 0.90 15.22 12.17
C SER A 713 0.74 16.67 12.63
N ILE A 714 1.70 17.51 12.25
CA ILE A 714 1.82 18.93 12.61
C ILE A 714 1.46 19.77 11.39
N LYS A 715 0.60 20.77 11.58
CA LYS A 715 0.10 21.69 10.55
C LYS A 715 1.01 22.90 10.39
N TYR A 716 1.31 23.23 9.13
CA TYR A 716 2.03 24.43 8.76
C TYR A 716 1.53 25.01 7.45
N GLN A 717 1.83 26.28 7.22
CA GLN A 717 1.49 26.98 5.98
C GLN A 717 2.72 27.66 5.41
N ILE A 718 2.86 27.57 4.08
CA ILE A 718 3.86 28.29 3.30
C ILE A 718 3.18 29.46 2.59
N THR A 719 3.79 30.63 2.59
CA THR A 719 3.26 31.83 1.94
C THR A 719 4.38 32.55 1.19
N LEU A 720 4.11 32.94 -0.05
CA LEU A 720 4.98 33.81 -0.83
C LEU A 720 4.41 35.23 -0.83
N GLU A 721 5.23 36.23 -0.50
CA GLU A 721 4.82 37.63 -0.49
C GLU A 721 5.68 38.45 -1.46
N ASN A 722 5.02 39.32 -2.23
CA ASN A 722 5.59 40.30 -3.18
C ASN A 722 6.44 39.70 -4.31
N VAL A 723 6.23 38.43 -4.65
CA VAL A 723 6.96 37.72 -5.72
C VAL A 723 6.27 37.81 -7.08
N GLY A 724 7.07 37.80 -8.15
CA GLY A 724 6.63 37.77 -9.55
C GLY A 724 7.48 36.81 -10.39
N CYS A 725 6.97 36.45 -11.57
CA CYS A 725 7.59 35.40 -12.40
C CYS A 725 8.63 35.93 -13.40
N GLY A 726 9.64 35.11 -13.70
CA GLY A 726 10.76 35.46 -14.59
C GLY A 726 10.41 35.57 -16.06
N ALA A 727 9.53 34.69 -16.55
CA ALA A 727 9.05 34.70 -17.93
C ALA A 727 8.07 35.88 -18.12
N SER A 728 8.32 36.74 -19.11
CA SER A 728 7.41 37.82 -19.46
C SER A 728 6.03 37.25 -19.84
N SER A 729 4.97 37.95 -19.42
CA SER A 729 3.56 37.69 -19.76
C SER A 729 3.30 37.52 -21.26
N SER A 730 4.22 37.93 -22.13
CA SER A 730 4.20 37.69 -23.57
C SER A 730 4.34 36.21 -23.96
N VAL A 731 5.08 35.38 -23.21
CA VAL A 731 5.25 33.95 -23.52
C VAL A 731 4.08 33.13 -23.00
N ALA A 732 3.52 33.47 -21.83
CA ALA A 732 2.31 32.82 -21.32
C ALA A 732 1.07 33.11 -22.17
N LEU A 733 0.91 34.37 -22.63
CA LEU A 733 -0.18 34.75 -23.54
C LEU A 733 0.03 34.17 -24.95
N ALA A 734 1.24 34.17 -25.50
CA ALA A 734 1.52 33.56 -26.80
C ALA A 734 1.39 32.03 -26.76
N ALA A 735 1.84 31.36 -25.70
CA ALA A 735 1.69 29.92 -25.52
C ALA A 735 0.21 29.53 -25.37
N SER A 736 -0.57 30.30 -24.60
CA SER A 736 -2.02 30.07 -24.49
C SER A 736 -2.77 30.32 -25.82
N LEU A 737 -2.42 31.34 -26.60
CA LEU A 737 -3.01 31.56 -27.94
C LEU A 737 -2.61 30.47 -28.94
N PHE A 738 -1.35 30.03 -28.92
CA PHE A 738 -0.86 28.99 -29.83
C PHE A 738 -1.45 27.61 -29.51
N LEU A 739 -1.67 27.31 -28.22
CA LEU A 739 -2.34 26.09 -27.77
C LEU A 739 -3.84 26.08 -28.10
N VAL A 740 -4.52 27.23 -27.98
CA VAL A 740 -5.93 27.37 -28.43
C VAL A 740 -6.03 27.19 -29.95
N LEU A 741 -5.10 27.76 -30.73
CA LEU A 741 -5.06 27.57 -32.19
C LEU A 741 -4.78 26.10 -32.59
N LEU A 742 -3.93 25.39 -31.86
CA LEU A 742 -3.72 23.94 -32.04
C LEU A 742 -4.96 23.11 -31.67
N SER A 743 -5.69 23.49 -30.62
CA SER A 743 -6.95 22.83 -30.26
C SER A 743 -8.03 23.02 -31.32
N LEU A 744 -8.13 24.22 -31.91
CA LEU A 744 -9.05 24.53 -33.00
C LEU A 744 -8.64 23.85 -34.32
N TYR A 745 -7.34 23.73 -34.59
CA TYR A 745 -6.81 23.04 -35.77
C TYR A 745 -7.13 21.54 -35.74
N ASN A 746 -7.01 20.89 -34.58
CA ASN A 746 -7.38 19.47 -34.44
C ASN A 746 -8.88 19.24 -34.56
N VAL A 747 -9.72 20.15 -34.05
CA VAL A 747 -11.19 20.09 -34.25
C VAL A 747 -11.57 20.23 -35.73
N PHE A 748 -10.85 21.07 -36.48
CA PHE A 748 -11.06 21.27 -37.92
C PHE A 748 -10.57 20.10 -38.80
N ILE A 749 -9.72 19.21 -38.29
CA ILE A 749 -9.26 18.00 -39.01
C ILE A 749 -10.16 16.78 -38.69
N SER A 750 -10.86 16.81 -37.56
CA SER A 750 -11.83 15.79 -37.15
C SER A 750 -13.27 16.03 -37.65
N LEU A 751 -13.50 17.14 -38.35
CA LEU A 751 -14.69 17.44 -39.18
C LEU A 751 -14.34 17.22 -40.64
#